data_AF-A0AAN8RJZ3-F1
#
_entry.id   AF-A0AAN8RJZ3-F1
#
_cell.length_a   1.000
_cell.length_b   1.000
_cell.length_c   1.000
_cell.angle_alpha   90.00
_cell.angle_beta   90.00
_cell.angle_gamma   90.00
#
_symmetry.space_group_name_H-M   'P 1'
#
loop_
_entity.id
_entity.type
_entity.pdbx_description
1 polymer ?
#
loop_
_entity_poly.entity_id
_entity_poly.type
_entity_poly.pdbx_seq_one_letter_code
_entity_poly.pdbx_strand_id
1 'polypeptide(L)'
;MMNSTRIAICGFGPRGQLFQTTYIAEQLALLWRGLPVDKTPRTHDVFEMQTYSEGPGAAFQFDCDAALNTGVEHSVSSINKDGLTEEQCKIIDGLTDTAGHYAKIIMEDPEKMMSDLLTENISTAMLFNSATKGGGLNIDIPCGPRRIAGQAMEAMMRDALRFAKEYLPWLTINIRYGTIASDIDLSDPTRPILTVENVKTGEKETGLVYDFVLKCSGTTFEVPISGQIKENGFSGVPSSRRVTEYLENQGMLDSEGYIIPGKSIFIGGVGLSSFDFLGIILARTKIIKFNPETKQFTIDEEEAARYQGLITHFNRTEGTFGVSRHVEDTVTLLDSDFITPEMIMSLKIQNNTGTYPVFCELGRILTAISCPNRRKPSQVLASLTTIEQLDHMAAENEVLDKNPKALTESGLFRKWIWSFIFSHTMGPQPLQQRAALLENYKHLFRDGFNNWRSMSYDIYHKPEGETNATALKEHLRDRRFVLNYIAGAPYGIHVFITRLYKLGVISWMQGAYEDLVWSEKTRAFDLKGRRADALFAPRRLTSDSDRLGHRILEQARQSVGKPTWHKGRLLKNEQGEYIHVIDLGSIGHGIQWFDTNANQGSYELMPTVTNMIIIIESLISKGVERPLDELLELYNAVLPAGEDFNAQAKQLEKPYRNLTHLILFARLIEKVYGKRFAEKMRQGKTFEARERVIALMVDNPEPSVQQALAEFEGDWRNCKYDPIDLQKFEKMTPDFLPMHMEAAKKLWTKMASREPSDSYVWTKTVDQIDVNVSEIVEMQLDDFEMPRMNRGASLAGYGLKSVVSVSEVGA
;
A
#
# COMPACT_ATOMS: atom_id res chain seq x y z
N MET A 1 24.68 -33.05 15.59
CA MET A 1 24.56 -33.17 14.12
C MET A 1 23.92 -31.88 13.64
N MET A 2 24.43 -31.23 12.60
CA MET A 2 23.77 -30.05 12.03
C MET A 2 22.55 -30.50 11.23
N ASN A 3 21.39 -29.91 11.48
CA ASN A 3 20.14 -30.27 10.80
C ASN A 3 19.98 -29.44 9.52
N SER A 4 19.74 -30.09 8.37
CA SER A 4 19.34 -29.38 7.16
C SER A 4 18.00 -28.68 7.38
N THR A 5 17.82 -27.48 6.84
CA THR A 5 16.55 -26.76 6.90
C THR A 5 15.77 -26.88 5.58
N ARG A 6 14.45 -26.96 5.70
CA ARG A 6 13.52 -26.95 4.57
C ARG A 6 12.38 -25.97 4.83
N ILE A 7 12.27 -24.95 3.98
CA ILE A 7 11.23 -23.91 4.06
C ILE A 7 10.32 -24.00 2.84
N ALA A 8 9.02 -23.89 3.08
CA ALA A 8 8.03 -23.71 2.01
C ALA A 8 7.69 -22.23 1.84
N ILE A 9 7.64 -21.76 0.60
CA ILE A 9 7.20 -20.42 0.22
C ILE A 9 5.96 -20.57 -0.64
N CYS A 10 4.81 -20.24 -0.07
CA CYS A 10 3.51 -20.43 -0.69
C CYS A 10 3.07 -19.12 -1.37
N GLY A 11 3.37 -18.98 -2.66
CA GLY A 11 3.17 -17.78 -3.47
C GLY A 11 4.49 -17.15 -3.91
N PHE A 12 4.57 -16.76 -5.18
CA PHE A 12 5.77 -16.24 -5.84
C PHE A 12 5.53 -14.94 -6.61
N GLY A 13 4.50 -14.18 -6.22
CA GLY A 13 4.36 -12.77 -6.60
C GLY A 13 5.47 -11.89 -6.01
N PRO A 14 5.29 -10.55 -5.96
CA PRO A 14 6.37 -9.63 -5.64
C PRO A 14 7.04 -9.87 -4.28
N ARG A 15 6.29 -10.32 -3.27
CA ARG A 15 6.83 -10.69 -1.94
C ARG A 15 7.70 -11.93 -2.00
N GLY A 16 7.21 -13.01 -2.61
CA GLY A 16 7.94 -14.28 -2.69
C GLY A 16 9.23 -14.16 -3.49
N GLN A 17 9.18 -13.44 -4.61
CA GLN A 17 10.37 -13.13 -5.42
C GLN A 17 11.35 -12.25 -4.64
N LEU A 18 10.89 -11.12 -4.08
CA LEU A 18 11.78 -10.20 -3.38
C LEU A 18 12.39 -10.80 -2.11
N PHE A 19 11.66 -11.65 -1.39
CA PHE A 19 12.22 -12.45 -0.30
C PHE A 19 13.43 -13.25 -0.78
N GLN A 20 13.30 -14.00 -1.88
CA GLN A 20 14.38 -14.84 -2.38
C GLN A 20 15.58 -14.01 -2.85
N THR A 21 15.34 -12.94 -3.60
CA THR A 21 16.45 -12.14 -4.12
C THR A 21 17.15 -11.35 -3.01
N THR A 22 16.41 -10.85 -2.03
CA THR A 22 16.97 -10.20 -0.82
C THR A 22 17.75 -11.21 0.04
N TYR A 23 17.23 -12.44 0.21
CA TYR A 23 17.91 -13.51 0.93
C TYR A 23 19.26 -13.83 0.30
N ILE A 24 19.31 -14.02 -1.02
CA ILE A 24 20.54 -14.30 -1.75
C ILE A 24 21.51 -13.11 -1.61
N ALA A 25 21.03 -11.88 -1.81
CA ALA A 25 21.86 -10.68 -1.69
C ALA A 25 22.46 -10.52 -0.29
N GLU A 26 21.68 -10.75 0.77
CA GLU A 26 22.17 -10.74 2.17
C GLU A 26 23.23 -11.82 2.43
N GLN A 27 23.01 -13.05 1.95
CA GLN A 27 23.98 -14.13 2.11
C GLN A 27 25.29 -13.86 1.36
N LEU A 28 25.23 -13.29 0.16
CA LEU A 28 26.41 -12.86 -0.61
C LEU A 28 27.17 -11.73 0.09
N ALA A 29 26.44 -10.73 0.61
CA ALA A 29 27.03 -9.62 1.34
C ALA A 29 27.81 -10.13 2.57
N LEU A 30 27.21 -11.03 3.36
CA LEU A 30 27.89 -11.65 4.50
C LEU A 30 29.13 -12.45 4.07
N LEU A 31 28.99 -13.28 3.02
CA LEU A 31 30.07 -14.12 2.50
C LEU A 31 31.27 -13.29 2.03
N TRP A 32 31.02 -12.25 1.23
CA TRP A 32 32.07 -11.41 0.66
C TRP A 32 32.74 -10.47 1.66
N ARG A 33 32.04 -10.10 2.74
CA ARG A 33 32.63 -9.39 3.89
C ARG A 33 33.48 -10.30 4.79
N GLY A 34 33.52 -11.61 4.52
CA GLY A 34 34.20 -12.59 5.36
C GLY A 34 33.54 -12.79 6.72
N LEU A 35 32.26 -12.42 6.86
CA LEU A 35 31.50 -12.65 8.08
C LEU A 35 31.04 -14.10 8.18
N PRO A 36 30.81 -14.64 9.39
CA PRO A 36 30.29 -15.99 9.54
C PRO A 36 28.95 -16.18 8.83
N VAL A 37 28.91 -17.14 7.91
CA VAL A 37 27.70 -17.59 7.24
C VAL A 37 27.45 -19.04 7.62
N ASP A 38 26.23 -19.36 8.03
CA ASP A 38 25.82 -20.74 8.27
C ASP A 38 25.62 -21.47 6.95
N LYS A 39 26.57 -22.39 6.65
CA LYS A 39 26.64 -23.18 5.42
C LYS A 39 25.95 -24.55 5.54
N THR A 40 25.12 -24.75 6.56
CA THR A 40 24.32 -25.98 6.67
C THR A 40 23.39 -26.10 5.46
N PRO A 41 23.15 -27.29 4.89
CA PRO A 41 22.27 -27.45 3.73
C PRO A 41 20.86 -26.90 3.97
N ARG A 42 20.35 -26.10 3.03
CA ARG A 42 19.03 -25.44 3.07
C ARG A 42 18.28 -25.68 1.78
N THR A 43 16.98 -25.92 1.88
CA THR A 43 16.08 -26.06 0.73
C THR A 43 14.91 -25.09 0.86
N HIS A 44 14.74 -24.23 -0.15
CA HIS A 44 13.55 -23.38 -0.30
C HIS A 44 12.67 -23.97 -1.42
N ASP A 45 11.52 -24.51 -1.06
CA ASP A 45 10.52 -24.97 -2.02
C ASP A 45 9.46 -23.88 -2.21
N VAL A 46 9.37 -23.33 -3.41
CA VAL A 46 8.41 -22.29 -3.79
C VAL A 46 7.26 -22.92 -4.58
N PHE A 47 6.03 -22.63 -4.15
CA PHE A 47 4.80 -23.07 -4.82
C PHE A 47 4.05 -21.86 -5.37
N GLU A 48 3.94 -21.79 -6.71
CA GLU A 48 3.21 -20.72 -7.41
C GLU A 48 2.06 -21.32 -8.22
N MET A 49 0.84 -20.87 -7.92
CA MET A 49 -0.36 -21.35 -8.60
C MET A 49 -0.41 -20.92 -10.07
N GLN A 50 0.21 -19.79 -10.37
CA GLN A 50 0.28 -19.19 -11.69
C GLN A 50 1.34 -19.87 -12.56
N THR A 51 1.17 -19.73 -13.88
CA THR A 51 2.21 -20.15 -14.82
C THR A 51 3.45 -19.26 -14.70
N TYR A 52 4.56 -19.68 -15.31
CA TYR A 52 5.81 -18.89 -15.29
C TYR A 52 5.61 -17.41 -15.72
N SER A 53 4.92 -17.17 -16.83
CA SER A 53 4.66 -15.81 -17.35
C SER A 53 3.71 -14.98 -16.49
N GLU A 54 3.00 -15.64 -15.59
CA GLU A 54 2.03 -15.02 -14.68
C GLU A 54 2.56 -14.94 -13.24
N GLY A 55 3.65 -15.66 -12.93
CA GLY A 55 4.25 -15.81 -11.60
C GLY A 55 4.57 -14.52 -10.86
N PRO A 56 4.96 -13.40 -11.51
CA PRO A 56 5.09 -12.10 -10.84
C PRO A 56 3.79 -11.55 -10.21
N GLY A 57 2.66 -12.22 -10.39
CA GLY A 57 1.37 -11.85 -9.82
C GLY A 57 0.42 -11.29 -10.87
N ALA A 58 -0.89 -11.36 -10.60
CA ALA A 58 -1.94 -10.91 -11.53
C ALA A 58 -1.79 -9.45 -12.02
N ALA A 59 -1.18 -8.57 -11.22
CA ALA A 59 -0.95 -7.18 -11.58
C ALA A 59 0.26 -6.98 -12.50
N PHE A 60 1.22 -7.90 -12.48
CA PHE A 60 2.53 -7.79 -13.15
C PHE A 60 2.78 -8.93 -14.16
N GLN A 61 1.71 -9.58 -14.64
CA GLN A 61 1.82 -10.60 -15.69
C GLN A 61 2.49 -10.00 -16.94
N PHE A 62 3.20 -10.83 -17.70
CA PHE A 62 3.95 -10.37 -18.87
C PHE A 62 3.09 -9.81 -20.01
N ASP A 63 1.77 -10.03 -19.98
CA ASP A 63 0.79 -9.47 -20.92
C ASP A 63 -0.15 -8.44 -20.28
N CYS A 64 0.18 -7.94 -19.08
CA CYS A 64 -0.58 -6.89 -18.39
C CYS A 64 -0.16 -5.50 -18.87
N ASP A 65 -0.99 -4.90 -19.73
CA ASP A 65 -0.77 -3.59 -20.35
C ASP A 65 -1.37 -2.46 -19.52
N ALA A 66 -1.79 -2.74 -18.28
CA ALA A 66 -2.26 -1.73 -17.34
C ALA A 66 -1.15 -0.72 -17.01
N ALA A 67 -1.55 0.52 -16.74
CA ALA A 67 -0.61 1.56 -16.33
C ALA A 67 -0.06 1.31 -14.92
N LEU A 68 1.24 1.51 -14.75
CA LEU A 68 1.80 1.79 -13.43
C LEU A 68 1.16 3.07 -12.91
N ASN A 69 0.74 3.05 -11.65
CA ASN A 69 0.18 4.20 -10.97
C ASN A 69 1.18 4.84 -10.00
N THR A 70 2.39 4.31 -9.86
CA THR A 70 3.48 4.81 -9.00
C THR A 70 4.82 4.69 -9.72
N GLY A 71 5.88 5.25 -9.13
CA GLY A 71 7.25 4.92 -9.50
C GLY A 71 7.59 3.44 -9.26
N VAL A 72 8.77 3.05 -9.72
CA VAL A 72 9.31 1.67 -9.61
C VAL A 72 10.34 1.62 -8.48
N GLU A 73 10.36 0.52 -7.73
CA GLU A 73 11.19 0.39 -6.53
C GLU A 73 12.67 0.12 -6.88
N HIS A 74 13.55 0.94 -6.30
CA HIS A 74 15.01 0.83 -6.37
C HIS A 74 15.56 -0.28 -5.46
N SER A 75 16.88 -0.46 -5.45
CA SER A 75 17.55 -1.46 -4.61
C SER A 75 17.21 -1.34 -3.12
N VAL A 76 17.26 -2.49 -2.43
CA VAL A 76 17.06 -2.57 -0.98
C VAL A 76 18.28 -1.99 -0.27
N SER A 77 18.13 -0.80 0.31
CA SER A 77 19.23 -0.07 0.95
C SER A 77 19.64 -0.60 2.32
N SER A 78 18.87 -1.51 2.94
CA SER A 78 19.17 -2.03 4.28
C SER A 78 20.22 -3.15 4.28
N ILE A 79 20.62 -3.65 3.12
CA ILE A 79 21.67 -4.66 3.00
C ILE A 79 23.00 -3.97 3.27
N ASN A 80 23.72 -4.39 4.31
CA ASN A 80 25.02 -3.81 4.64
C ASN A 80 26.07 -4.24 3.60
N LYS A 81 26.69 -3.24 2.95
CA LYS A 81 27.71 -3.40 1.90
C LYS A 81 29.10 -2.92 2.34
N ASP A 82 29.30 -2.67 3.63
CA ASP A 82 30.53 -2.07 4.16
C ASP A 82 31.72 -3.00 3.92
N GLY A 83 32.77 -2.44 3.32
CA GLY A 83 34.00 -3.17 2.99
C GLY A 83 33.93 -4.01 1.71
N LEU A 84 32.83 -3.95 0.94
CA LEU A 84 32.72 -4.59 -0.37
C LEU A 84 33.35 -3.75 -1.48
N THR A 85 33.76 -4.41 -2.56
CA THR A 85 34.21 -3.74 -3.79
C THR A 85 33.03 -3.15 -4.57
N GLU A 86 33.30 -2.17 -5.44
CA GLU A 86 32.27 -1.54 -6.27
C GLU A 86 31.49 -2.56 -7.13
N GLU A 87 32.17 -3.57 -7.68
CA GLU A 87 31.54 -4.63 -8.47
C GLU A 87 30.61 -5.51 -7.61
N GLN A 88 31.04 -5.87 -6.40
CA GLN A 88 30.20 -6.62 -5.46
C GLN A 88 28.97 -5.81 -5.04
N CYS A 89 29.12 -4.51 -4.79
CA CYS A 89 28.01 -3.61 -4.52
C CYS A 89 27.01 -3.57 -5.67
N LYS A 90 27.50 -3.43 -6.92
CA LYS A 90 26.65 -3.45 -8.12
C LYS A 90 25.88 -4.75 -8.27
N ILE A 91 26.51 -5.89 -7.99
CA ILE A 91 25.82 -7.18 -8.01
C ILE A 91 24.71 -7.22 -6.96
N ILE A 92 25.01 -6.89 -5.69
CA ILE A 92 24.03 -6.89 -4.60
C ILE A 92 22.85 -5.96 -4.91
N ASP A 93 23.13 -4.74 -5.37
CA ASP A 93 22.09 -3.78 -5.73
C ASP A 93 21.25 -4.31 -6.89
N GLY A 94 21.88 -4.85 -7.94
CA GLY A 94 21.20 -5.42 -9.11
C GLY A 94 20.31 -6.63 -8.80
N LEU A 95 20.55 -7.33 -7.69
CA LEU A 95 19.67 -8.42 -7.21
C LEU A 95 18.38 -7.92 -6.54
N THR A 96 18.27 -6.62 -6.23
CA THR A 96 17.08 -6.06 -5.57
C THR A 96 16.51 -4.84 -6.30
N ASP A 97 17.17 -4.34 -7.34
CA ASP A 97 16.80 -3.13 -8.08
C ASP A 97 15.83 -3.40 -9.25
N THR A 98 14.53 -3.49 -8.96
CA THR A 98 13.52 -3.61 -10.03
C THR A 98 13.55 -2.39 -10.95
N ALA A 99 13.84 -1.19 -10.42
CA ALA A 99 13.83 0.04 -11.19
C ALA A 99 14.94 0.10 -12.25
N GLY A 100 16.16 -0.33 -11.92
CA GLY A 100 17.27 -0.44 -12.86
C GLY A 100 16.99 -1.42 -13.99
N HIS A 101 16.47 -2.62 -13.67
CA HIS A 101 16.06 -3.60 -14.68
C HIS A 101 14.90 -3.09 -15.55
N TYR A 102 13.91 -2.44 -14.94
CA TYR A 102 12.79 -1.81 -15.66
C TYR A 102 13.28 -0.77 -16.65
N ALA A 103 14.15 0.15 -16.20
CA ALA A 103 14.70 1.21 -17.03
C ALA A 103 15.46 0.63 -18.23
N LYS A 104 16.26 -0.42 -18.01
CA LYS A 104 16.99 -1.12 -19.07
C LYS A 104 16.05 -1.71 -20.13
N ILE A 105 14.96 -2.35 -19.71
CA ILE A 105 14.01 -3.00 -20.63
C ILE A 105 13.23 -1.93 -21.42
N ILE A 106 12.65 -0.94 -20.74
CA ILE A 106 11.76 0.02 -21.40
C ILE A 106 12.51 1.01 -22.32
N MET A 107 13.79 1.28 -22.02
CA MET A 107 14.63 2.19 -22.79
C MET A 107 15.51 1.49 -23.84
N GLU A 108 15.36 0.18 -24.05
CA GLU A 108 16.12 -0.55 -25.09
C GLU A 108 15.89 0.04 -26.49
N ASP A 109 14.63 0.37 -26.81
CA ASP A 109 14.23 1.09 -28.01
C ASP A 109 13.05 2.02 -27.67
N PRO A 110 13.30 3.28 -27.26
CA PRO A 110 12.25 4.17 -26.77
C PRO A 110 11.27 4.62 -27.86
N GLU A 111 11.68 4.67 -29.12
CA GLU A 111 10.81 5.03 -30.25
C GLU A 111 9.82 3.92 -30.55
N LYS A 112 10.31 2.69 -30.66
CA LYS A 112 9.47 1.50 -30.80
C LYS A 112 8.56 1.32 -29.59
N MET A 113 9.09 1.50 -28.37
CA MET A 113 8.28 1.42 -27.15
C MET A 113 7.12 2.42 -27.18
N MET A 114 7.37 3.69 -27.53
CA MET A 114 6.28 4.68 -27.66
C MET A 114 5.24 4.24 -28.70
N SER A 115 5.68 3.76 -29.86
CA SER A 115 4.79 3.25 -30.90
C SER A 115 3.93 2.09 -30.39
N ASP A 116 4.54 1.10 -29.73
CA ASP A 116 3.85 -0.06 -29.17
C ASP A 116 2.81 0.40 -28.14
N LEU A 117 3.19 1.26 -27.19
CA LEU A 117 2.28 1.77 -26.15
C LEU A 117 1.09 2.57 -26.72
N LEU A 118 1.27 3.34 -27.79
CA LEU A 118 0.18 4.06 -28.45
C LEU A 118 -0.88 3.11 -29.03
N THR A 119 -0.44 1.94 -29.51
CA THR A 119 -1.36 0.91 -30.03
C THR A 119 -1.94 0.03 -28.93
N GLU A 120 -1.24 -0.13 -27.81
CA GLU A 120 -1.65 -1.07 -26.77
C GLU A 120 -2.50 -0.42 -25.69
N ASN A 121 -2.04 0.72 -25.15
CA ASN A 121 -2.68 1.44 -24.06
C ASN A 121 -2.23 2.91 -24.04
N ILE A 122 -3.12 3.81 -24.46
CA ILE A 122 -2.87 5.26 -24.53
C ILE A 122 -2.43 5.84 -23.18
N SER A 123 -2.97 5.35 -22.05
CA SER A 123 -2.58 5.81 -20.72
C SER A 123 -1.11 5.52 -20.42
N THR A 124 -0.60 4.35 -20.83
CA THR A 124 0.81 3.98 -20.63
C THR A 124 1.74 4.82 -21.51
N ALA A 125 1.34 5.10 -22.76
CA ALA A 125 2.10 5.96 -23.66
C ALA A 125 2.26 7.37 -23.09
N MET A 126 1.20 7.93 -22.50
CA MET A 126 1.27 9.25 -21.84
C MET A 126 2.24 9.25 -20.66
N LEU A 127 2.19 8.22 -19.81
CA LEU A 127 3.06 8.13 -18.64
C LEU A 127 4.53 8.02 -19.07
N PHE A 128 4.82 7.17 -20.06
CA PHE A 128 6.15 7.04 -20.64
C PHE A 128 6.63 8.36 -21.26
N ASN A 129 5.77 9.04 -22.02
CA ASN A 129 6.08 10.36 -22.58
C ASN A 129 6.39 11.39 -21.50
N SER A 130 5.59 11.40 -20.42
CA SER A 130 5.80 12.31 -19.28
C SER A 130 7.11 12.03 -18.56
N ALA A 131 7.43 10.75 -18.33
CA ALA A 131 8.63 10.32 -17.63
C ALA A 131 9.91 10.55 -18.43
N THR A 132 9.84 10.68 -19.76
CA THR A 132 11.00 10.88 -20.64
C THR A 132 11.24 12.35 -21.05
N LYS A 133 10.42 13.30 -20.57
CA LYS A 133 10.55 14.73 -20.93
C LYS A 133 11.92 15.34 -20.62
N GLY A 134 12.62 14.82 -19.60
CA GLY A 134 13.92 15.33 -19.16
C GLY A 134 15.13 14.84 -19.96
N GLY A 135 14.94 14.12 -21.08
CA GLY A 135 16.03 13.52 -21.86
C GLY A 135 16.51 12.15 -21.35
N GLY A 136 15.91 11.67 -20.26
CA GLY A 136 16.08 10.32 -19.73
C GLY A 136 14.79 9.87 -19.02
N LEU A 137 14.69 8.60 -18.68
CA LEU A 137 13.53 8.05 -17.99
C LEU A 137 13.56 8.39 -16.50
N ASN A 138 12.57 9.14 -16.02
CA ASN A 138 12.30 9.29 -14.60
C ASN A 138 11.45 8.12 -14.08
N ILE A 139 12.11 7.15 -13.45
CA ILE A 139 11.50 5.95 -12.85
C ILE A 139 10.85 6.19 -11.48
N ASP A 140 11.09 7.36 -10.87
CA ASP A 140 10.51 7.73 -9.57
C ASP A 140 9.02 8.11 -9.69
N ILE A 141 8.52 8.26 -10.92
CA ILE A 141 7.12 8.58 -11.23
C ILE A 141 6.49 7.45 -12.07
N PRO A 142 5.15 7.42 -12.20
CA PRO A 142 4.49 6.49 -13.10
C PRO A 142 5.01 6.66 -14.54
N CYS A 143 5.59 5.59 -15.11
CA CYS A 143 6.43 5.70 -16.31
C CYS A 143 6.17 4.65 -17.40
N GLY A 144 5.17 3.79 -17.27
CA GLY A 144 4.84 2.81 -18.32
C GLY A 144 3.91 1.67 -17.85
N PRO A 145 3.89 0.53 -18.57
CA PRO A 145 2.98 -0.56 -18.27
C PRO A 145 3.53 -1.53 -17.21
N ARG A 146 2.61 -2.19 -16.48
CA ARG A 146 2.96 -3.14 -15.40
C ARG A 146 3.69 -4.38 -15.89
N ARG A 147 3.50 -4.82 -17.14
CA ARG A 147 4.23 -5.97 -17.71
C ARG A 147 5.75 -5.83 -17.64
N ILE A 148 6.28 -4.62 -17.82
CA ILE A 148 7.75 -4.39 -17.80
C ILE A 148 8.28 -4.56 -16.37
N ALA A 149 7.52 -4.17 -15.35
CA ALA A 149 7.89 -4.45 -13.96
C ALA A 149 7.93 -5.96 -13.68
N GLY A 150 6.98 -6.74 -14.20
CA GLY A 150 7.03 -8.20 -14.11
C GLY A 150 8.27 -8.81 -14.78
N GLN A 151 8.61 -8.34 -15.98
CA GLN A 151 9.81 -8.76 -16.70
C GLN A 151 11.10 -8.39 -15.95
N ALA A 152 11.14 -7.21 -15.33
CA ALA A 152 12.26 -6.75 -14.51
C ALA A 152 12.45 -7.63 -13.26
N MET A 153 11.36 -7.96 -12.55
CA MET A 153 11.42 -8.86 -11.39
C MET A 153 11.93 -10.26 -11.78
N GLU A 154 11.52 -10.77 -12.94
CA GLU A 154 12.02 -12.05 -13.44
C GLU A 154 13.51 -12.00 -13.82
N ALA A 155 13.97 -10.92 -14.47
CA ALA A 155 15.38 -10.73 -14.77
C ALA A 155 16.23 -10.73 -13.49
N MET A 156 15.78 -10.00 -12.47
CA MET A 156 16.36 -9.96 -11.14
C MET A 156 16.43 -11.37 -10.49
N MET A 157 15.35 -12.15 -10.58
CA MET A 157 15.31 -13.51 -10.04
C MET A 157 16.26 -14.47 -10.77
N ARG A 158 16.35 -14.38 -12.10
CA ARG A 158 17.30 -15.19 -12.89
C ARG A 158 18.74 -14.92 -12.50
N ASP A 159 19.10 -13.64 -12.33
CA ASP A 159 20.42 -13.26 -11.85
C ASP A 159 20.66 -13.80 -10.44
N ALA A 160 19.69 -13.66 -9.53
CA ALA A 160 19.80 -14.18 -8.17
C ALA A 160 20.04 -15.70 -8.13
N LEU A 161 19.28 -16.48 -8.90
CA LEU A 161 19.45 -17.93 -8.99
C LEU A 161 20.82 -18.32 -9.58
N ARG A 162 21.33 -17.56 -10.56
CA ARG A 162 22.68 -17.76 -11.10
C ARG A 162 23.73 -17.57 -10.01
N PHE A 163 23.67 -16.45 -9.28
CA PHE A 163 24.64 -16.14 -8.21
C PHE A 163 24.53 -17.11 -7.02
N ALA A 164 23.32 -17.54 -6.64
CA ALA A 164 23.13 -18.54 -5.61
C ALA A 164 23.82 -19.87 -5.97
N LYS A 165 23.67 -20.32 -7.23
CA LYS A 165 24.33 -21.54 -7.72
C LYS A 165 25.87 -21.43 -7.70
N GLU A 166 26.40 -20.24 -7.98
CA GLU A 166 27.84 -20.00 -8.07
C GLU A 166 28.49 -19.85 -6.68
N TYR A 167 27.85 -19.13 -5.76
CA TYR A 167 28.48 -18.70 -4.50
C TYR A 167 27.87 -19.32 -3.23
N LEU A 168 26.65 -19.87 -3.30
CA LEU A 168 25.89 -20.39 -2.16
C LEU A 168 25.56 -21.89 -2.34
N PRO A 169 26.56 -22.80 -2.43
CA PRO A 169 26.33 -24.21 -2.76
C PRO A 169 25.53 -25.00 -1.71
N TRP A 170 25.32 -24.45 -0.52
CA TRP A 170 24.47 -25.04 0.51
C TRP A 170 22.99 -24.69 0.36
N LEU A 171 22.63 -23.74 -0.51
CA LEU A 171 21.26 -23.30 -0.75
C LEU A 171 20.69 -23.93 -2.03
N THR A 172 19.61 -24.69 -1.88
CA THR A 172 18.81 -25.22 -3.00
C THR A 172 17.48 -24.48 -3.08
N ILE A 173 17.14 -23.94 -4.25
CA ILE A 173 15.86 -23.25 -4.48
C ILE A 173 15.10 -23.98 -5.59
N ASN A 174 13.91 -24.48 -5.27
CA ASN A 174 13.03 -25.18 -6.20
C ASN A 174 11.78 -24.34 -6.43
N ILE A 175 11.53 -23.90 -7.66
CA ILE A 175 10.32 -23.13 -8.01
C ILE A 175 9.37 -24.01 -8.81
N ARG A 176 8.18 -24.26 -8.27
CA ARG A 176 7.14 -25.09 -8.89
C ARG A 176 5.95 -24.22 -9.32
N TYR A 177 5.91 -23.86 -10.60
CA TYR A 177 4.78 -23.15 -11.21
C TYR A 177 3.60 -24.09 -11.49
N GLY A 178 2.38 -23.54 -11.53
CA GLY A 178 1.15 -24.32 -11.70
C GLY A 178 0.82 -25.23 -10.51
N THR A 179 1.36 -24.93 -9.32
CA THR A 179 1.12 -25.71 -8.10
C THR A 179 0.75 -24.80 -6.93
N ILE A 180 -0.18 -25.22 -6.09
CA ILE A 180 -0.65 -24.43 -4.94
C ILE A 180 -0.58 -25.26 -3.67
N ALA A 181 -0.09 -24.68 -2.58
CA ALA A 181 -0.28 -25.23 -1.25
C ALA A 181 -1.77 -25.09 -0.88
N SER A 182 -2.48 -26.21 -0.95
CA SER A 182 -3.95 -26.28 -0.89
C SER A 182 -4.47 -26.57 0.52
N ASP A 183 -3.62 -27.14 1.38
CA ASP A 183 -3.91 -27.48 2.78
C ASP A 183 -2.62 -27.48 3.62
N ILE A 184 -2.79 -27.37 4.94
CA ILE A 184 -1.70 -27.41 5.92
C ILE A 184 -2.17 -28.07 7.21
N ASP A 185 -1.36 -29.00 7.73
CA ASP A 185 -1.52 -29.58 9.07
C ASP A 185 -0.47 -28.95 10.00
N LEU A 186 -0.95 -28.36 11.10
CA LEU A 186 -0.18 -27.67 12.13
C LEU A 186 -0.33 -28.34 13.50
N SER A 187 -0.72 -29.62 13.53
CA SER A 187 -0.81 -30.42 14.76
C SER A 187 0.53 -30.50 15.49
N ASP A 188 1.65 -30.57 14.75
CA ASP A 188 2.97 -30.20 15.24
C ASP A 188 3.27 -28.75 14.84
N PRO A 189 3.30 -27.81 15.81
CA PRO A 189 3.51 -26.39 15.50
C PRO A 189 4.90 -26.10 14.93
N THR A 190 5.86 -27.00 15.10
CA THR A 190 7.26 -26.85 14.62
C THR A 190 7.56 -27.58 13.32
N ARG A 191 6.65 -28.46 12.88
CA ARG A 191 6.79 -29.29 11.67
C ARG A 191 5.54 -29.21 10.78
N PRO A 192 5.26 -28.05 10.15
CA PRO A 192 4.11 -27.93 9.26
C PRO A 192 4.15 -28.96 8.12
N ILE A 193 3.00 -29.59 7.84
CA ILE A 193 2.86 -30.56 6.75
C ILE A 193 1.94 -29.97 5.68
N LEU A 194 2.46 -29.79 4.46
CA LEU A 194 1.70 -29.24 3.35
C LEU A 194 1.10 -30.33 2.46
N THR A 195 -0.07 -30.01 1.91
CA THR A 195 -0.64 -30.68 0.73
C THR A 195 -0.56 -29.75 -0.47
N VAL A 196 0.18 -30.15 -1.49
CA VAL A 196 0.39 -29.37 -2.72
C VAL A 196 -0.48 -29.96 -3.84
N GLU A 197 -1.22 -29.09 -4.52
CA GLU A 197 -2.16 -29.44 -5.59
C GLU A 197 -1.64 -28.88 -6.92
N ASN A 198 -1.60 -29.71 -7.97
CA ASN A 198 -1.38 -29.24 -9.33
C ASN A 198 -2.65 -28.54 -9.83
N VAL A 199 -2.56 -27.27 -10.19
CA VAL A 199 -3.73 -26.43 -10.53
C VAL A 199 -4.43 -26.92 -11.79
N LYS A 200 -3.72 -27.57 -12.72
CA LYS A 200 -4.28 -28.05 -13.99
C LYS A 200 -4.90 -29.43 -13.86
N THR A 201 -4.25 -30.36 -13.16
CA THR A 201 -4.69 -31.76 -13.07
C THR A 201 -5.51 -32.07 -11.83
N GLY A 202 -5.43 -31.23 -10.78
CA GLY A 202 -6.00 -31.48 -9.46
C GLY A 202 -5.28 -32.58 -8.67
N GLU A 203 -4.16 -33.11 -9.19
CA GLU A 203 -3.35 -34.11 -8.50
C GLU A 203 -2.74 -33.52 -7.23
N LYS A 204 -2.76 -34.30 -6.14
CA LYS A 204 -2.30 -33.86 -4.82
C LYS A 204 -1.10 -34.66 -4.35
N GLU A 205 -0.05 -33.95 -3.96
CA GLU A 205 1.10 -34.46 -3.21
C GLU A 205 0.88 -34.13 -1.73
N THR A 206 0.82 -35.15 -0.87
CA THR A 206 0.56 -35.01 0.57
C THR A 206 1.79 -35.41 1.39
N GLY A 207 1.86 -34.99 2.66
CA GLY A 207 2.91 -35.41 3.59
C GLY A 207 4.24 -34.66 3.44
N LEU A 208 4.24 -33.49 2.79
CA LEU A 208 5.44 -32.67 2.65
C LEU A 208 5.72 -31.91 3.95
N VAL A 209 6.69 -32.41 4.73
CA VAL A 209 7.10 -31.80 6.00
C VAL A 209 8.13 -30.69 5.77
N TYR A 210 7.94 -29.57 6.47
CA TYR A 210 8.81 -28.40 6.47
C TYR A 210 9.22 -28.02 7.90
N ASP A 211 10.32 -27.29 8.02
CA ASP A 211 10.69 -26.62 9.28
C ASP A 211 9.98 -25.28 9.44
N PHE A 212 9.58 -24.66 8.33
CA PHE A 212 8.92 -23.36 8.32
C PHE A 212 8.11 -23.10 7.04
N VAL A 213 7.02 -22.32 7.16
CA VAL A 213 6.20 -21.89 6.01
C VAL A 213 6.12 -20.36 5.95
N LEU A 214 6.52 -19.80 4.81
CA LEU A 214 6.25 -18.42 4.43
C LEU A 214 5.01 -18.38 3.54
N LYS A 215 3.92 -17.81 4.05
CA LYS A 215 2.70 -17.62 3.25
C LYS A 215 2.78 -16.30 2.50
N CYS A 216 3.17 -16.36 1.23
CA CYS A 216 3.32 -15.23 0.32
C CYS A 216 2.20 -15.16 -0.73
N SER A 217 1.00 -15.68 -0.41
CA SER A 217 -0.13 -15.76 -1.35
C SER A 217 -0.64 -14.40 -1.85
N GLY A 218 -0.19 -13.31 -1.21
CA GLY A 218 -0.54 -11.95 -1.59
C GLY A 218 -2.03 -11.68 -1.49
N THR A 219 -2.52 -10.77 -2.32
CA THR A 219 -3.95 -10.46 -2.44
C THR A 219 -4.64 -11.46 -3.33
N THR A 220 -5.68 -12.11 -2.81
CA THR A 220 -6.53 -13.01 -3.58
C THR A 220 -7.73 -12.27 -4.18
N PHE A 221 -8.24 -12.80 -5.29
CA PHE A 221 -9.28 -12.15 -6.09
C PHE A 221 -10.45 -13.10 -6.36
N GLU A 222 -11.62 -12.53 -6.64
CA GLU A 222 -12.78 -13.22 -7.21
C GLU A 222 -13.26 -12.53 -8.48
N VAL A 223 -13.89 -13.32 -9.36
CA VAL A 223 -14.64 -12.79 -10.50
C VAL A 223 -16.04 -12.39 -9.99
N PRO A 224 -16.45 -11.12 -10.10
CA PRO A 224 -17.67 -10.62 -9.45
C PRO A 224 -18.95 -10.90 -10.25
N ILE A 225 -18.86 -11.68 -11.33
CA ILE A 225 -19.96 -12.04 -12.23
C ILE A 225 -20.04 -13.56 -12.38
N SER A 226 -21.25 -14.07 -12.65
CA SER A 226 -21.53 -15.51 -12.75
C SER A 226 -22.50 -15.83 -13.90
N GLY A 227 -22.69 -17.12 -14.19
CA GLY A 227 -23.60 -17.61 -15.24
C GLY A 227 -23.33 -17.00 -16.62
N GLN A 228 -24.41 -16.70 -17.35
CA GLN A 228 -24.34 -16.12 -18.69
C GLN A 228 -23.60 -14.77 -18.73
N ILE A 229 -23.64 -13.97 -17.65
CA ILE A 229 -22.89 -12.71 -17.57
C ILE A 229 -21.39 -12.99 -17.64
N LYS A 230 -20.91 -14.01 -16.92
CA LYS A 230 -19.49 -14.41 -16.92
C LYS A 230 -19.04 -14.97 -18.26
N GLU A 231 -19.89 -15.75 -18.93
CA GLU A 231 -19.58 -16.34 -20.24
C GLU A 231 -19.44 -15.29 -21.34
N ASN A 232 -20.19 -14.19 -21.23
CA ASN A 232 -20.22 -13.14 -22.24
C ASN A 232 -19.43 -11.88 -21.86
N GLY A 233 -19.05 -11.72 -20.58
CA GLY A 233 -18.34 -10.55 -20.05
C GLY A 233 -16.84 -10.78 -19.87
N PHE A 234 -16.05 -9.71 -19.87
CA PHE A 234 -14.60 -9.78 -19.68
C PHE A 234 -14.17 -9.55 -18.23
N SER A 235 -13.45 -10.50 -17.64
CA SER A 235 -12.86 -10.42 -16.28
C SER A 235 -11.37 -10.82 -16.23
N GLY A 236 -10.73 -10.82 -17.41
CA GLY A 236 -9.31 -11.10 -17.56
C GLY A 236 -8.42 -9.96 -17.05
N VAL A 237 -7.10 -10.15 -17.15
CA VAL A 237 -6.14 -9.07 -16.93
C VAL A 237 -6.25 -8.01 -18.03
N PRO A 238 -5.90 -6.73 -17.76
CA PRO A 238 -5.92 -5.66 -18.77
C PRO A 238 -4.81 -5.87 -19.82
N SER A 239 -5.06 -6.75 -20.78
CA SER A 239 -4.18 -7.07 -21.91
C SER A 239 -4.80 -6.54 -23.19
N SER A 240 -4.10 -5.68 -23.92
CA SER A 240 -4.56 -5.08 -25.16
C SER A 240 -4.97 -6.14 -26.18
N ARG A 241 -4.18 -7.22 -26.30
CA ARG A 241 -4.51 -8.37 -27.14
C ARG A 241 -5.82 -9.04 -26.72
N ARG A 242 -5.94 -9.46 -25.46
CA ARG A 242 -7.14 -10.19 -24.97
C ARG A 242 -8.40 -9.30 -24.99
N VAL A 243 -8.24 -8.01 -24.72
CA VAL A 243 -9.33 -7.02 -24.80
C VAL A 243 -9.77 -6.84 -26.26
N THR A 244 -8.84 -6.75 -27.20
CA THR A 244 -9.16 -6.64 -28.64
C THR A 244 -9.91 -7.88 -29.12
N GLU A 245 -9.42 -9.07 -28.81
CA GLU A 245 -10.09 -10.34 -29.12
C GLU A 245 -11.51 -10.39 -28.55
N TYR A 246 -11.70 -9.91 -27.32
CA TYR A 246 -13.02 -9.82 -26.71
C TYR A 246 -13.94 -8.84 -27.44
N LEU A 247 -13.48 -7.63 -27.76
CA LEU A 247 -14.27 -6.63 -28.48
C LEU A 247 -14.63 -7.11 -29.90
N GLU A 248 -13.74 -7.80 -30.58
CA GLU A 248 -13.98 -8.43 -31.88
C GLU A 248 -15.07 -9.50 -31.79
N ASN A 249 -14.99 -10.39 -30.79
CA ASN A 249 -15.99 -11.43 -30.55
C ASN A 249 -17.38 -10.88 -30.20
N GLN A 250 -17.45 -9.66 -29.65
CA GLN A 250 -18.70 -8.92 -29.40
C GLN A 250 -19.17 -8.12 -30.63
N GLY A 251 -18.47 -8.19 -31.77
CA GLY A 251 -18.81 -7.46 -32.99
C GLY A 251 -18.75 -5.95 -32.80
N MET A 252 -17.79 -5.48 -32.00
CA MET A 252 -17.62 -4.06 -31.70
C MET A 252 -16.62 -3.37 -32.59
N LEU A 253 -15.75 -4.11 -33.28
CA LEU A 253 -14.67 -3.55 -34.09
C LEU A 253 -15.03 -3.54 -35.58
N ASP A 254 -14.57 -2.52 -36.30
CA ASP A 254 -14.62 -2.41 -37.75
C ASP A 254 -13.45 -3.19 -38.41
N SER A 255 -13.37 -3.13 -39.75
CA SER A 255 -12.30 -3.80 -40.51
C SER A 255 -10.90 -3.25 -40.28
N GLU A 256 -10.78 -2.05 -39.70
CA GLU A 256 -9.51 -1.42 -39.32
C GLU A 256 -9.15 -1.71 -37.85
N GLY A 257 -10.01 -2.41 -37.11
CA GLY A 257 -9.81 -2.74 -35.69
C GLY A 257 -10.24 -1.62 -34.73
N TYR A 258 -11.00 -0.63 -35.18
CA TYR A 258 -11.54 0.44 -34.33
C TYR A 258 -12.95 0.13 -33.87
N ILE A 259 -13.33 0.61 -32.69
CA ILE A 259 -14.69 0.47 -32.16
C ILE A 259 -15.66 1.21 -33.09
N ILE A 260 -16.76 0.55 -33.44
CA ILE A 260 -17.82 1.11 -34.28
C ILE A 260 -18.59 2.18 -33.49
N PRO A 261 -18.76 3.41 -34.02
CA PRO A 261 -19.57 4.45 -33.40
C PRO A 261 -20.99 3.99 -33.04
N GLY A 262 -21.51 4.44 -31.89
CA GLY A 262 -22.82 4.05 -31.35
C GLY A 262 -22.84 2.77 -30.51
N LYS A 263 -21.72 2.03 -30.44
CA LYS A 263 -21.53 0.92 -29.50
C LYS A 263 -21.34 1.41 -28.07
N SER A 264 -21.73 0.59 -27.08
CA SER A 264 -21.63 0.95 -25.65
C SER A 264 -21.02 -0.18 -24.81
N ILE A 265 -20.31 0.22 -23.75
CA ILE A 265 -19.52 -0.63 -22.85
C ILE A 265 -19.88 -0.30 -21.41
N PHE A 266 -20.22 -1.32 -20.63
CA PHE A 266 -20.25 -1.22 -19.17
C PHE A 266 -18.89 -1.57 -18.57
N ILE A 267 -18.45 -0.78 -17.58
CA ILE A 267 -17.30 -1.10 -16.75
C ILE A 267 -17.71 -1.05 -15.28
N GLY A 268 -17.55 -2.17 -14.58
CA GLY A 268 -17.83 -2.25 -13.15
C GLY A 268 -16.75 -1.55 -12.32
N GLY A 269 -17.18 -0.67 -11.41
CA GLY A 269 -16.31 0.10 -10.55
C GLY A 269 -15.78 1.39 -11.17
N VAL A 270 -15.13 2.18 -10.32
CA VAL A 270 -14.75 3.59 -10.52
C VAL A 270 -13.38 3.90 -9.88
N GLY A 271 -12.56 2.86 -9.72
CA GLY A 271 -11.23 2.93 -9.15
C GLY A 271 -10.16 2.53 -10.17
N LEU A 272 -8.91 2.40 -9.75
CA LEU A 272 -7.79 2.15 -10.66
C LEU A 272 -7.98 0.91 -11.56
N SER A 273 -8.52 -0.19 -11.01
CA SER A 273 -8.74 -1.42 -11.79
C SER A 273 -9.76 -1.25 -12.92
N SER A 274 -10.71 -0.31 -12.81
CA SER A 274 -11.60 0.01 -13.93
C SER A 274 -10.93 0.96 -14.93
N PHE A 275 -10.05 1.84 -14.46
CA PHE A 275 -9.29 2.75 -15.32
C PHE A 275 -8.22 2.04 -16.14
N ASP A 276 -7.71 0.89 -15.69
CA ASP A 276 -6.74 0.08 -16.44
C ASP A 276 -7.26 -0.31 -17.84
N PHE A 277 -8.58 -0.46 -18.00
CA PHE A 277 -9.21 -0.77 -19.29
C PHE A 277 -9.43 0.45 -20.18
N LEU A 278 -9.53 1.65 -19.60
CA LEU A 278 -9.89 2.85 -20.36
C LEU A 278 -8.85 3.18 -21.42
N GLY A 279 -7.56 3.18 -21.08
CA GLY A 279 -6.50 3.48 -22.03
C GLY A 279 -6.38 2.45 -23.15
N ILE A 280 -6.72 1.19 -22.89
CA ILE A 280 -6.78 0.10 -23.89
C ILE A 280 -7.98 0.31 -24.83
N ILE A 281 -9.16 0.60 -24.28
CA ILE A 281 -10.37 0.87 -25.06
C ILE A 281 -10.15 2.11 -25.95
N LEU A 282 -9.55 3.17 -25.41
CA LEU A 282 -9.26 4.39 -26.17
C LEU A 282 -8.24 4.16 -27.30
N ALA A 283 -7.31 3.23 -27.14
CA ALA A 283 -6.39 2.80 -28.22
C ALA A 283 -7.12 2.10 -29.39
N ARG A 284 -8.39 1.73 -29.21
CA ARG A 284 -9.28 1.22 -30.26
C ARG A 284 -10.27 2.28 -30.76
N THR A 285 -9.94 3.55 -30.57
CA THR A 285 -10.69 4.68 -31.14
C THR A 285 -9.74 5.65 -31.84
N LYS A 286 -10.30 6.60 -32.60
CA LYS A 286 -9.53 7.70 -33.20
C LYS A 286 -9.63 9.00 -32.37
N ILE A 287 -10.16 8.91 -31.14
CA ILE A 287 -10.44 10.06 -30.27
C ILE A 287 -9.14 10.72 -29.77
N ILE A 288 -8.13 9.93 -29.44
CA ILE A 288 -6.86 10.45 -28.92
C ILE A 288 -5.82 10.51 -30.04
N LYS A 289 -5.22 11.68 -30.22
CA LYS A 289 -4.14 11.91 -31.18
C LYS A 289 -2.84 12.21 -30.45
N PHE A 290 -1.73 11.68 -30.97
CA PHE A 290 -0.39 11.98 -30.49
C PHE A 290 0.41 12.67 -31.60
N ASN A 291 0.98 13.84 -31.30
CA ASN A 291 1.90 14.52 -32.19
C ASN A 291 3.34 14.15 -31.80
N PRO A 292 4.09 13.44 -32.67
CA PRO A 292 5.46 13.00 -32.36
C PRO A 292 6.47 14.15 -32.28
N GLU A 293 6.24 15.26 -33.00
CA GLU A 293 7.14 16.42 -33.00
C GLU A 293 7.03 17.22 -31.70
N THR A 294 5.80 17.47 -31.24
CA THR A 294 5.56 18.24 -30.01
C THR A 294 5.49 17.36 -28.76
N LYS A 295 5.43 16.04 -28.94
CA LYS A 295 5.20 15.05 -27.87
C LYS A 295 3.94 15.33 -27.05
N GLN A 296 2.88 15.81 -27.71
CA GLN A 296 1.62 16.18 -27.06
C GLN A 296 0.49 15.23 -27.44
N PHE A 297 -0.37 14.96 -26.47
CA PHE A 297 -1.62 14.23 -26.66
C PHE A 297 -2.78 15.24 -26.74
N THR A 298 -3.66 15.06 -27.72
CA THR A 298 -4.88 15.87 -27.90
C THR A 298 -6.11 14.98 -28.05
N ILE A 299 -7.27 15.54 -27.72
CA ILE A 299 -8.57 14.90 -27.98
C ILE A 299 -9.13 15.51 -29.27
N ASP A 300 -9.53 14.66 -30.20
CA ASP A 300 -10.36 15.04 -31.34
C ASP A 300 -11.82 15.09 -30.88
N GLU A 301 -12.34 16.29 -30.65
CA GLU A 301 -13.72 16.50 -30.18
C GLU A 301 -14.78 16.10 -31.21
N GLU A 302 -14.48 16.25 -32.51
CA GLU A 302 -15.39 15.86 -33.59
C GLU A 302 -15.53 14.34 -33.63
N GLU A 303 -14.40 13.62 -33.51
CA GLU A 303 -14.41 12.17 -33.42
C GLU A 303 -15.07 11.72 -32.11
N ALA A 304 -14.78 12.34 -30.97
CA ALA A 304 -15.41 12.03 -29.68
C ALA A 304 -16.94 12.15 -29.72
N ALA A 305 -17.47 13.13 -30.46
CA ALA A 305 -18.92 13.32 -30.64
C ALA A 305 -19.61 12.10 -31.26
N ARG A 306 -18.89 11.25 -32.02
CA ARG A 306 -19.43 10.01 -32.61
C ARG A 306 -19.55 8.86 -31.59
N TYR A 307 -18.91 8.98 -30.43
CA TYR A 307 -18.85 7.95 -29.38
C TYR A 307 -19.59 8.34 -28.09
N GLN A 308 -20.65 9.16 -28.19
CA GLN A 308 -21.49 9.46 -27.03
C GLN A 308 -21.97 8.19 -26.33
N GLY A 309 -21.77 8.10 -25.02
CA GLY A 309 -22.19 6.95 -24.21
C GLY A 309 -21.39 5.67 -24.45
N LEU A 310 -20.20 5.76 -25.07
CA LEU A 310 -19.34 4.59 -25.31
C LEU A 310 -19.01 3.86 -24.02
N ILE A 311 -18.67 4.56 -22.94
CA ILE A 311 -18.27 3.95 -21.67
C ILE A 311 -19.21 4.41 -20.56
N THR A 312 -19.81 3.46 -19.86
CA THR A 312 -20.59 3.73 -18.66
C THR A 312 -20.00 2.97 -17.49
N HIS A 313 -19.42 3.71 -16.55
CA HIS A 313 -19.01 3.16 -15.26
C HIS A 313 -20.24 2.93 -14.38
N PHE A 314 -20.28 1.80 -13.67
CA PHE A 314 -21.33 1.57 -12.66
C PHE A 314 -20.73 1.17 -11.31
N ASN A 315 -21.32 1.69 -10.23
CA ASN A 315 -20.91 1.35 -8.87
C ASN A 315 -22.12 1.37 -7.92
N ARG A 316 -22.07 0.54 -6.87
CA ARG A 316 -23.13 0.44 -5.86
C ARG A 316 -23.21 1.71 -5.01
N THR A 317 -22.06 2.30 -4.70
CA THR A 317 -21.93 3.47 -3.83
C THR A 317 -21.73 4.75 -4.64
N GLU A 318 -22.60 5.74 -4.42
CA GLU A 318 -22.47 7.09 -4.96
C GLU A 318 -21.37 7.90 -4.23
N GLY A 319 -20.84 8.94 -4.87
CA GLY A 319 -19.86 9.86 -4.26
C GLY A 319 -18.48 9.21 -4.06
N THR A 320 -18.24 8.10 -4.75
CA THR A 320 -16.96 7.40 -4.73
C THR A 320 -16.45 7.31 -6.16
N PHE A 321 -15.69 8.29 -6.63
CA PHE A 321 -14.94 8.21 -7.88
C PHE A 321 -13.44 8.34 -7.59
N GLY A 322 -12.62 7.60 -8.32
CA GLY A 322 -11.16 7.66 -8.19
C GLY A 322 -10.65 9.07 -8.45
N VAL A 323 -9.91 9.64 -7.51
CA VAL A 323 -9.41 11.01 -7.60
C VAL A 323 -8.09 11.08 -8.35
N SER A 324 -7.79 12.25 -8.91
CA SER A 324 -6.53 12.55 -9.59
C SER A 324 -5.37 12.85 -8.62
N ARG A 325 -4.15 12.47 -9.00
CA ARG A 325 -2.91 12.98 -8.38
C ARG A 325 -2.53 14.32 -9.01
N HIS A 326 -3.24 15.38 -8.62
CA HIS A 326 -3.01 16.76 -9.09
C HIS A 326 -1.66 17.38 -8.67
N VAL A 327 -0.95 16.76 -7.72
CA VAL A 327 0.35 17.23 -7.23
C VAL A 327 1.36 16.11 -7.50
N GLU A 328 2.55 16.45 -8.00
CA GLU A 328 3.66 15.49 -8.14
C GLU A 328 3.88 14.78 -6.79
N ASP A 329 4.22 13.49 -6.83
CA ASP A 329 4.46 12.70 -5.62
C ASP A 329 5.65 13.25 -4.78
N THR A 330 6.45 14.17 -5.35
CA THR A 330 7.42 14.99 -4.65
C THR A 330 6.72 16.12 -3.88
N VAL A 331 6.61 15.95 -2.57
CA VAL A 331 5.96 16.92 -1.69
C VAL A 331 6.86 18.14 -1.40
N THR A 332 7.25 18.88 -2.44
CA THR A 332 8.17 20.05 -2.36
C THR A 332 7.60 21.27 -1.65
N LEU A 333 6.32 21.24 -1.25
CA LEU A 333 5.60 22.41 -0.72
C LEU A 333 4.95 22.17 0.64
N LEU A 334 5.41 21.20 1.43
CA LEU A 334 4.96 21.10 2.81
C LEU A 334 5.53 22.27 3.61
N ASP A 335 4.89 23.43 3.53
CA ASP A 335 5.02 24.45 4.56
C ASP A 335 3.64 24.58 5.19
N SER A 336 3.52 24.02 6.39
CA SER A 336 2.44 24.40 7.29
C SER A 336 3.04 24.97 8.55
N ASP A 337 2.88 26.28 8.74
CA ASP A 337 3.14 26.92 10.04
C ASP A 337 2.15 26.46 11.14
N PHE A 338 1.15 25.64 10.80
CA PHE A 338 0.06 25.27 11.71
C PHE A 338 0.28 23.94 12.42
N ILE A 339 0.95 22.99 11.75
CA ILE A 339 1.11 21.63 12.25
C ILE A 339 2.56 21.21 12.18
N THR A 340 3.02 20.50 13.21
CA THR A 340 4.37 19.94 13.26
C THR A 340 4.31 18.41 13.21
N PRO A 341 5.41 17.75 12.83
CA PRO A 341 5.50 16.29 12.86
C PRO A 341 5.15 15.66 14.22
N GLU A 342 5.57 16.30 15.31
CA GLU A 342 5.32 15.86 16.69
C GLU A 342 3.84 15.91 17.04
N MET A 343 3.08 16.87 16.50
CA MET A 343 1.63 16.92 16.67
C MET A 343 0.98 15.67 16.06
N ILE A 344 1.36 15.31 14.84
CA ILE A 344 0.81 14.12 14.15
C ILE A 344 1.22 12.84 14.88
N MET A 345 2.46 12.75 15.36
CA MET A 345 2.94 11.61 16.15
C MET A 345 2.17 11.49 17.48
N SER A 346 1.90 12.60 18.16
CA SER A 346 1.12 12.60 19.41
C SER A 346 -0.29 12.02 19.24
N LEU A 347 -0.94 12.28 18.09
CA LEU A 347 -2.27 11.71 17.78
C LEU A 347 -2.24 10.18 17.64
N LYS A 348 -1.13 9.61 17.16
CA LYS A 348 -1.01 8.17 16.89
C LYS A 348 -0.82 7.34 18.14
N ILE A 349 -0.17 7.93 19.14
CA ILE A 349 0.00 7.30 20.45
C ILE A 349 -1.10 7.70 21.43
N GLN A 350 -2.00 8.60 21.06
CA GLN A 350 -3.16 8.92 21.89
C GLN A 350 -4.13 7.73 21.94
N ASN A 351 -4.46 7.31 23.16
CA ASN A 351 -5.42 6.25 23.40
C ASN A 351 -6.84 6.67 22.95
N ASN A 352 -7.66 5.69 22.52
CA ASN A 352 -9.08 5.86 22.18
C ASN A 352 -9.39 6.94 21.12
N THR A 353 -8.46 7.23 20.20
CA THR A 353 -8.67 8.25 19.14
C THR A 353 -9.02 7.64 17.79
N GLY A 354 -10.09 8.14 17.17
CA GLY A 354 -10.41 7.84 15.77
C GLY A 354 -9.44 8.53 14.81
N THR A 355 -8.31 7.89 14.49
CA THR A 355 -7.23 8.48 13.68
C THR A 355 -7.70 8.98 12.30
N TYR A 356 -8.47 8.18 11.55
CA TYR A 356 -8.93 8.56 10.21
C TYR A 356 -9.89 9.76 10.20
N PRO A 357 -10.94 9.81 11.04
CA PRO A 357 -11.78 11.00 11.18
C PRO A 357 -10.98 12.28 11.48
N VAL A 358 -10.05 12.22 12.44
CA VAL A 358 -9.23 13.39 12.80
C VAL A 358 -8.31 13.80 11.65
N PHE A 359 -7.71 12.86 10.93
CA PHE A 359 -6.91 13.16 9.73
C PHE A 359 -7.73 13.79 8.61
N CYS A 360 -8.95 13.32 8.36
CA CYS A 360 -9.86 13.93 7.40
C CYS A 360 -10.22 15.36 7.81
N GLU A 361 -10.51 15.60 9.09
CA GLU A 361 -10.80 16.93 9.59
C GLU A 361 -9.61 17.88 9.45
N LEU A 362 -8.42 17.46 9.89
CA LEU A 362 -7.17 18.21 9.72
C LEU A 362 -6.88 18.50 8.24
N GLY A 363 -7.05 17.52 7.37
CA GLY A 363 -6.88 17.68 5.92
C GLY A 363 -7.81 18.75 5.35
N ARG A 364 -9.08 18.79 5.79
CA ARG A 364 -10.05 19.82 5.40
C ARG A 364 -9.67 21.21 5.93
N ILE A 365 -9.26 21.30 7.20
CA ILE A 365 -8.83 22.55 7.84
C ILE A 365 -7.68 23.17 7.06
N LEU A 366 -6.61 22.40 6.81
CA LEU A 366 -5.42 22.92 6.15
C LEU A 366 -5.67 23.23 4.68
N THR A 367 -6.47 22.40 4.00
CA THR A 367 -6.92 22.70 2.64
C THR A 367 -7.70 24.02 2.60
N ALA A 368 -8.64 24.25 3.52
CA ALA A 368 -9.40 25.49 3.58
C ALA A 368 -8.53 26.73 3.87
N ILE A 369 -7.47 26.59 4.68
CA ILE A 369 -6.50 27.67 4.94
C ILE A 369 -5.67 28.00 3.67
N SER A 370 -5.29 26.96 2.93
CA SER A 370 -4.46 27.08 1.72
C SER A 370 -5.27 27.45 0.46
N CYS A 371 -6.57 27.17 0.43
CA CYS A 371 -7.43 27.45 -0.72
C CYS A 371 -7.66 28.96 -0.91
N PRO A 372 -7.47 29.51 -2.13
CA PRO A 372 -7.70 30.93 -2.42
C PRO A 372 -9.19 31.34 -2.37
N ASN A 373 -10.11 30.38 -2.52
CA ASN A 373 -11.54 30.63 -2.72
C ASN A 373 -12.36 30.90 -1.45
N ARG A 374 -11.72 31.29 -0.33
CA ARG A 374 -12.38 31.56 0.97
C ARG A 374 -13.33 30.42 1.42
N ARG A 375 -12.93 29.17 1.14
CA ARG A 375 -13.66 27.96 1.55
C ARG A 375 -13.57 27.78 3.06
N LYS A 376 -14.61 27.17 3.63
CA LYS A 376 -14.60 26.67 5.00
C LYS A 376 -14.26 25.17 5.02
N PRO A 377 -13.74 24.61 6.12
CA PRO A 377 -13.48 23.18 6.24
C PRO A 377 -14.68 22.30 5.87
N SER A 378 -15.90 22.65 6.29
CA SER A 378 -17.15 21.91 5.94
C SER A 378 -17.47 21.90 4.43
N GLN A 379 -16.86 22.80 3.65
CA GLN A 379 -17.07 22.94 2.22
C GLN A 379 -15.97 22.27 1.39
N VAL A 380 -14.89 21.82 2.02
CA VAL A 380 -13.80 21.09 1.36
C VAL A 380 -14.24 19.64 1.23
N LEU A 381 -14.41 19.18 -0.01
CA LEU A 381 -14.82 17.82 -0.32
C LEU A 381 -16.07 17.39 0.46
N ALA A 382 -17.09 18.26 0.47
CA ALA A 382 -18.41 17.94 1.02
C ALA A 382 -19.00 16.70 0.34
N SER A 383 -20.11 16.14 0.85
CA SER A 383 -20.76 14.96 0.29
C SER A 383 -21.31 15.22 -1.13
N LEU A 384 -20.43 15.19 -2.13
CA LEU A 384 -20.74 15.32 -3.55
C LEU A 384 -21.30 13.99 -4.06
N THR A 385 -22.33 14.08 -4.90
CA THR A 385 -22.72 12.98 -5.79
C THR A 385 -21.55 12.62 -6.73
N THR A 386 -21.57 11.43 -7.35
CA THR A 386 -20.50 11.03 -8.28
C THR A 386 -20.36 12.01 -9.46
N ILE A 387 -21.50 12.53 -9.94
CA ILE A 387 -21.56 13.51 -11.03
C ILE A 387 -20.94 14.84 -10.60
N GLU A 388 -21.31 15.35 -9.42
CA GLU A 388 -20.72 16.59 -8.89
C GLU A 388 -19.21 16.43 -8.63
N GLN A 389 -18.77 15.25 -8.19
CA GLN A 389 -17.35 14.96 -8.02
C GLN A 389 -16.61 15.00 -9.36
N LEU A 390 -17.16 14.38 -10.41
CA LEU A 390 -16.60 14.43 -11.77
C LEU A 390 -16.53 15.85 -12.32
N ASP A 391 -17.58 16.64 -12.13
CA ASP A 391 -17.63 18.05 -12.53
C ASP A 391 -16.59 18.90 -11.80
N HIS A 392 -16.46 18.69 -10.48
CA HIS A 392 -15.46 19.35 -9.67
C HIS A 392 -14.04 19.03 -10.15
N MET A 393 -13.72 17.76 -10.36
CA MET A 393 -12.40 17.35 -10.81
C MET A 393 -12.11 17.79 -12.26
N ALA A 394 -13.11 17.83 -13.13
CA ALA A 394 -12.96 18.39 -14.49
C ALA A 394 -12.55 19.87 -14.43
N ALA A 395 -13.21 20.66 -13.58
CA ALA A 395 -12.87 22.06 -13.39
C ALA A 395 -11.44 22.24 -12.83
N GLU A 396 -11.01 21.40 -11.89
CA GLU A 396 -9.64 21.41 -11.37
C GLU A 396 -8.60 21.05 -12.45
N ASN A 397 -8.92 20.07 -13.30
CA ASN A 397 -8.07 19.66 -14.42
C ASN A 397 -7.91 20.78 -15.46
N GLU A 398 -8.95 21.57 -15.75
CA GLU A 398 -8.87 22.74 -16.63
C GLU A 398 -7.96 23.85 -16.06
N VAL A 399 -7.97 24.04 -14.74
CA VAL A 399 -7.07 24.97 -14.07
C VAL A 399 -5.62 24.50 -14.18
N LEU A 400 -5.37 23.21 -13.98
CA LEU A 400 -4.03 22.62 -14.10
C LEU A 400 -3.49 22.64 -15.53
N ASP A 401 -4.35 22.45 -16.53
CA ASP A 401 -3.95 22.55 -17.94
C ASP A 401 -3.42 23.95 -18.29
N LYS A 402 -4.04 25.00 -17.73
CA LYS A 402 -3.61 26.39 -17.89
C LYS A 402 -2.39 26.73 -17.03
N ASN A 403 -2.28 26.12 -15.86
CA ASN A 403 -1.18 26.32 -14.92
C ASN A 403 -0.83 25.00 -14.22
N PRO A 404 0.18 24.25 -14.71
CA PRO A 404 0.57 22.97 -14.12
C PRO A 404 1.04 23.06 -12.66
N LYS A 405 1.32 24.27 -12.16
CA LYS A 405 1.71 24.52 -10.76
C LYS A 405 0.53 24.96 -9.88
N ALA A 406 -0.70 24.93 -10.39
CA ALA A 406 -1.87 25.32 -9.62
C ALA A 406 -2.12 24.36 -8.45
N LEU A 407 -2.42 24.92 -7.28
CA LEU A 407 -2.84 24.15 -6.12
C LEU A 407 -4.35 23.96 -6.17
N THR A 408 -4.79 22.74 -6.42
CA THR A 408 -6.20 22.34 -6.46
C THR A 408 -6.67 21.89 -5.07
N GLU A 409 -7.99 21.93 -4.81
CA GLU A 409 -8.57 21.48 -3.54
C GLU A 409 -8.28 19.99 -3.34
N SER A 410 -8.51 19.15 -4.36
CA SER A 410 -8.21 17.71 -4.29
C SER A 410 -6.71 17.45 -4.10
N GLY A 411 -5.86 18.23 -4.76
CA GLY A 411 -4.40 18.12 -4.65
C GLY A 411 -3.89 18.49 -3.25
N LEU A 412 -4.40 19.58 -2.67
CA LEU A 412 -4.08 19.99 -1.31
C LEU A 412 -4.57 18.98 -0.28
N PHE A 413 -5.80 18.49 -0.41
CA PHE A 413 -6.34 17.51 0.51
C PHE A 413 -5.56 16.20 0.46
N ARG A 414 -5.28 15.68 -0.75
CA ARG A 414 -4.43 14.49 -0.93
C ARG A 414 -3.09 14.67 -0.22
N LYS A 415 -2.44 15.82 -0.46
CA LYS A 415 -1.14 16.13 0.11
C LYS A 415 -1.15 16.02 1.65
N TRP A 416 -2.14 16.60 2.33
CA TRP A 416 -2.22 16.52 3.79
C TRP A 416 -2.44 15.10 4.29
N ILE A 417 -3.38 14.37 3.70
CA ILE A 417 -3.63 12.97 4.04
C ILE A 417 -2.38 12.11 3.84
N TRP A 418 -1.68 12.32 2.73
CA TRP A 418 -0.43 11.63 2.43
C TRP A 418 0.61 11.86 3.51
N SER A 419 0.86 13.13 3.88
CA SER A 419 1.83 13.47 4.93
C SER A 419 1.47 12.84 6.27
N PHE A 420 0.21 12.89 6.70
CA PHE A 420 -0.16 12.30 7.99
C PHE A 420 0.11 10.79 8.07
N ILE A 421 0.05 10.11 6.92
CA ILE A 421 0.10 8.64 6.85
C ILE A 421 1.47 8.11 6.48
N PHE A 422 2.18 8.75 5.56
CA PHE A 422 3.44 8.23 5.02
C PHE A 422 4.65 9.10 5.32
N SER A 423 4.45 10.35 5.72
CA SER A 423 5.55 11.29 5.84
C SER A 423 5.27 12.23 7.00
N HIS A 424 5.69 11.82 8.21
CA HIS A 424 5.66 12.70 9.38
C HIS A 424 6.36 14.04 9.11
N THR A 425 7.21 14.09 8.09
CA THR A 425 7.87 15.28 7.58
C THR A 425 6.88 16.17 6.84
N MET A 426 6.76 17.42 7.28
CA MET A 426 5.83 18.43 6.78
C MET A 426 6.54 19.75 6.44
N GLY A 427 7.82 19.67 6.06
CA GLY A 427 8.70 20.79 5.68
C GLY A 427 9.34 20.62 4.29
N PRO A 428 9.96 21.69 3.75
CA PRO A 428 10.82 21.62 2.56
C PRO A 428 12.11 20.81 2.77
N GLN A 429 12.46 20.52 4.03
CA GLN A 429 13.61 19.70 4.44
C GLN A 429 13.14 18.41 5.11
N PRO A 430 12.43 17.51 4.40
CA PRO A 430 11.87 16.31 5.01
C PRO A 430 12.96 15.39 5.59
N LEU A 431 14.12 15.32 4.95
CA LEU A 431 15.28 14.57 5.45
C LEU A 431 15.70 14.98 6.87
N GLN A 432 15.86 16.29 7.09
CA GLN A 432 16.32 16.82 8.37
C GLN A 432 15.25 16.65 9.45
N GLN A 433 13.97 16.85 9.10
CA GLN A 433 12.87 16.60 10.02
C GLN A 433 12.78 15.14 10.42
N ARG A 434 12.97 14.22 9.47
CA ARG A 434 12.98 12.78 9.72
C ARG A 434 14.13 12.39 10.64
N ALA A 435 15.34 12.87 10.36
CA ALA A 435 16.51 12.64 11.21
C ALA A 435 16.27 13.16 12.63
N ALA A 436 15.76 14.38 12.78
CA ALA A 436 15.43 14.96 14.08
C ALA A 436 14.35 14.16 14.83
N LEU A 437 13.31 13.66 14.13
CA LEU A 437 12.29 12.81 14.76
C LEU A 437 12.86 11.47 15.19
N LEU A 438 13.69 10.85 14.36
CA LEU A 438 14.35 9.60 14.70
C LEU A 438 15.26 9.79 15.92
N GLU A 439 16.04 10.87 15.97
CA GLU A 439 16.93 11.17 17.09
C GLU A 439 16.14 11.40 18.39
N ASN A 440 15.13 12.27 18.36
CA ASN A 440 14.38 12.67 19.55
C ASN A 440 13.35 11.62 20.01
N TYR A 441 12.84 10.81 19.08
CA TYR A 441 11.70 9.91 19.31
C TYR A 441 11.92 8.52 18.72
N LYS A 442 13.17 8.00 18.71
CA LYS A 442 13.51 6.68 18.13
C LYS A 442 12.60 5.53 18.55
N HIS A 443 12.03 5.56 19.76
CA HIS A 443 11.16 4.50 20.24
C HIS A 443 9.73 4.61 19.70
N LEU A 444 9.25 5.83 19.44
CA LEU A 444 7.89 6.13 18.97
C LEU A 444 7.79 6.28 17.46
N PHE A 445 8.87 6.69 16.80
CA PHE A 445 8.87 7.05 15.40
C PHE A 445 8.59 5.82 14.53
N ARG A 446 7.66 5.97 13.58
CA ARG A 446 7.32 4.99 12.55
C ARG A 446 7.19 5.73 11.22
N ASP A 447 7.48 5.07 10.11
CA ASP A 447 7.48 5.73 8.80
C ASP A 447 6.84 4.83 7.73
N GLY A 448 6.45 5.42 6.59
CA GLY A 448 5.95 4.69 5.43
C GLY A 448 4.81 3.72 5.73
N PHE A 449 4.89 2.51 5.20
CA PHE A 449 3.89 1.47 5.46
C PHE A 449 3.94 0.95 6.89
N ASN A 450 5.06 1.06 7.63
CA ASN A 450 5.07 0.68 9.06
C ASN A 450 4.12 1.57 9.85
N ASN A 451 4.14 2.87 9.58
CA ASN A 451 3.20 3.79 10.19
C ASN A 451 1.75 3.48 9.78
N TRP A 452 1.49 3.23 8.49
CA TRP A 452 0.14 2.91 8.03
C TRP A 452 -0.40 1.62 8.64
N ARG A 453 0.38 0.54 8.62
CA ARG A 453 0.01 -0.74 9.26
C ARG A 453 -0.37 -0.53 10.72
N SER A 454 0.38 0.30 11.44
CA SER A 454 0.12 0.58 12.85
C SER A 454 -1.23 1.27 13.09
N MET A 455 -1.59 2.22 12.22
CA MET A 455 -2.90 2.89 12.28
C MET A 455 -4.07 2.00 11.80
N SER A 456 -3.77 0.91 11.09
CA SER A 456 -4.76 -0.06 10.61
C SER A 456 -4.77 -1.35 11.43
N TYR A 457 -4.05 -1.40 12.56
CA TYR A 457 -3.90 -2.60 13.38
C TYR A 457 -5.24 -3.10 13.94
N ASP A 458 -6.10 -2.19 14.41
CA ASP A 458 -7.45 -2.51 14.87
C ASP A 458 -8.48 -1.64 14.16
N ILE A 459 -8.93 -2.10 13.00
CA ILE A 459 -9.97 -1.42 12.19
C ILE A 459 -11.35 -1.43 12.84
N TYR A 460 -11.54 -2.26 13.88
CA TYR A 460 -12.76 -2.35 14.66
C TYR A 460 -12.58 -1.63 16.00
N HIS A 461 -11.48 -0.89 16.18
CA HIS A 461 -11.22 -0.15 17.39
C HIS A 461 -12.42 0.75 17.68
N LYS A 462 -13.16 0.37 18.71
CA LYS A 462 -14.20 1.19 19.32
C LYS A 462 -13.47 1.96 20.42
N PRO A 463 -13.47 3.30 20.39
CA PRO A 463 -13.08 4.07 21.57
C PRO A 463 -13.82 3.49 22.79
N GLU A 464 -13.08 3.20 23.86
CA GLU A 464 -13.70 2.66 25.08
C GLU A 464 -14.82 3.60 25.54
N GLY A 465 -16.03 3.04 25.68
CA GLY A 465 -17.24 3.79 26.05
C GLY A 465 -18.25 4.03 24.91
N GLU A 466 -17.88 3.79 23.64
CA GLU A 466 -18.80 3.89 22.51
C GLU A 466 -19.21 2.50 21.98
N THR A 467 -20.38 2.02 22.41
CA THR A 467 -21.10 0.92 21.75
C THR A 467 -21.73 1.32 20.41
N ASN A 468 -21.39 2.49 19.86
CA ASN A 468 -22.15 3.08 18.77
C ASN A 468 -21.66 2.59 17.38
N ALA A 469 -22.48 1.80 16.70
CA ALA A 469 -22.25 1.37 15.32
C ALA A 469 -21.99 2.56 14.34
N THR A 470 -22.45 3.76 14.71
CA THR A 470 -22.25 5.00 13.96
C THR A 470 -20.77 5.41 13.89
N ALA A 471 -20.05 5.40 15.01
CA ALA A 471 -18.63 5.79 15.05
C ALA A 471 -17.77 4.83 14.22
N LEU A 472 -18.05 3.53 14.29
CA LEU A 472 -17.42 2.53 13.44
C LEU A 472 -17.72 2.78 11.96
N LYS A 473 -18.97 3.11 11.61
CA LYS A 473 -19.38 3.42 10.23
C LYS A 473 -18.64 4.65 9.70
N GLU A 474 -18.49 5.70 10.52
CA GLU A 474 -17.75 6.91 10.16
C GLU A 474 -16.25 6.63 9.98
N HIS A 475 -15.64 5.89 10.92
CA HIS A 475 -14.24 5.46 10.81
C HIS A 475 -13.99 4.70 9.50
N LEU A 476 -14.84 3.71 9.18
CA LEU A 476 -14.70 2.92 7.95
C LEU A 476 -14.93 3.76 6.68
N ARG A 477 -15.86 4.71 6.73
CA ARG A 477 -16.10 5.67 5.63
C ARG A 477 -14.87 6.54 5.40
N ASP A 478 -14.36 7.18 6.44
CA ASP A 478 -13.24 8.14 6.35
C ASP A 478 -11.94 7.43 6.00
N ARG A 479 -11.74 6.20 6.49
CA ARG A 479 -10.65 5.33 6.05
C ARG A 479 -10.72 5.03 4.56
N ARG A 480 -11.90 4.66 4.03
CA ARG A 480 -12.09 4.43 2.59
C ARG A 480 -11.82 5.71 1.79
N PHE A 481 -12.25 6.85 2.31
CA PHE A 481 -12.01 8.15 1.70
C PHE A 481 -10.52 8.44 1.59
N VAL A 482 -9.79 8.34 2.70
CA VAL A 482 -8.32 8.47 2.77
C VAL A 482 -7.60 7.54 1.78
N LEU A 483 -8.00 6.27 1.73
CA LEU A 483 -7.44 5.29 0.80
C LEU A 483 -7.57 5.72 -0.66
N ASN A 484 -8.72 6.27 -1.07
CA ASN A 484 -8.93 6.74 -2.44
C ASN A 484 -8.01 7.91 -2.81
N TYR A 485 -7.75 8.83 -1.88
CA TYR A 485 -6.85 9.97 -2.11
C TYR A 485 -5.38 9.55 -2.19
N ILE A 486 -4.96 8.60 -1.35
CA ILE A 486 -3.62 8.03 -1.43
C ILE A 486 -3.42 7.32 -2.77
N ALA A 487 -4.34 6.43 -3.12
CA ALA A 487 -4.24 5.56 -4.28
C ALA A 487 -4.30 6.29 -5.63
N GLY A 488 -4.96 7.45 -5.69
CA GLY A 488 -5.46 8.20 -6.86
C GLY A 488 -4.81 7.96 -8.23
N ALA A 489 -5.56 8.15 -9.31
CA ALA A 489 -5.06 7.97 -10.67
C ALA A 489 -3.99 9.02 -11.02
N PRO A 490 -2.91 8.65 -11.74
CA PRO A 490 -1.99 9.64 -12.30
C PRO A 490 -2.73 10.72 -13.11
N TYR A 491 -2.31 11.98 -12.98
CA TYR A 491 -2.97 13.14 -13.59
C TYR A 491 -3.28 12.95 -15.08
N GLY A 492 -2.31 12.47 -15.87
CA GLY A 492 -2.49 12.26 -17.31
C GLY A 492 -3.67 11.36 -17.66
N ILE A 493 -3.86 10.27 -16.90
CA ILE A 493 -5.00 9.35 -17.07
C ILE A 493 -6.30 10.04 -16.69
N HIS A 494 -6.29 10.75 -15.55
CA HIS A 494 -7.49 11.40 -15.02
C HIS A 494 -8.00 12.54 -15.92
N VAL A 495 -7.11 13.28 -16.59
CA VAL A 495 -7.48 14.33 -17.55
C VAL A 495 -8.38 13.79 -18.64
N PHE A 496 -8.02 12.64 -19.25
CA PHE A 496 -8.87 12.04 -20.27
C PHE A 496 -10.23 11.62 -19.72
N ILE A 497 -10.27 11.01 -18.53
CA ILE A 497 -11.54 10.60 -17.91
C ILE A 497 -12.48 11.80 -17.80
N THR A 498 -11.99 12.91 -17.25
CA THR A 498 -12.82 14.10 -17.04
C THR A 498 -13.20 14.83 -18.34
N ARG A 499 -12.29 14.93 -19.31
CA ARG A 499 -12.60 15.58 -20.61
C ARG A 499 -13.56 14.75 -21.44
N LEU A 500 -13.36 13.44 -21.52
CA LEU A 500 -14.25 12.53 -22.22
C LEU A 500 -15.62 12.41 -21.53
N TYR A 501 -15.66 12.60 -20.20
CA TYR A 501 -16.92 12.77 -19.48
C TYR A 501 -17.66 14.05 -19.89
N LYS A 502 -16.97 15.20 -19.99
CA LYS A 502 -17.57 16.46 -20.48
C LYS A 502 -18.05 16.38 -21.91
N LEU A 503 -17.34 15.61 -22.73
CA LEU A 503 -17.73 15.28 -24.10
C LEU A 503 -18.77 14.16 -24.17
N GLY A 504 -19.29 13.63 -23.05
CA GLY A 504 -20.34 12.61 -23.04
C GLY A 504 -19.94 11.20 -23.52
N VAL A 505 -18.66 10.96 -23.81
CA VAL A 505 -18.11 9.63 -24.16
C VAL A 505 -18.10 8.71 -22.95
N ILE A 506 -17.75 9.25 -21.78
CA ILE A 506 -17.76 8.54 -20.50
C ILE A 506 -18.96 9.02 -19.69
N SER A 507 -19.66 8.09 -19.06
CA SER A 507 -20.73 8.39 -18.10
C SER A 507 -20.65 7.49 -16.86
N TRP A 508 -21.49 7.79 -15.87
CA TRP A 508 -21.61 7.00 -14.65
C TRP A 508 -23.07 6.70 -14.33
N MET A 509 -23.32 5.57 -13.66
CA MET A 509 -24.61 5.24 -13.07
C MET A 509 -24.48 4.42 -11.78
N GLN A 510 -25.52 4.45 -10.94
CA GLN A 510 -25.59 3.59 -9.78
C GLN A 510 -26.13 2.19 -10.14
N GLY A 511 -25.36 1.15 -9.86
CA GLY A 511 -25.74 -0.24 -10.12
C GLY A 511 -24.76 -1.23 -9.52
N ALA A 512 -25.17 -2.49 -9.45
CA ALA A 512 -24.32 -3.58 -8.95
C ALA A 512 -24.29 -4.74 -9.95
N TYR A 513 -23.31 -5.65 -9.79
CA TYR A 513 -23.18 -6.79 -10.70
C TYR A 513 -24.39 -7.73 -10.64
N GLU A 514 -25.05 -7.80 -9.50
CA GLU A 514 -26.26 -8.61 -9.27
C GLU A 514 -27.48 -8.09 -10.04
N ASP A 515 -27.45 -6.82 -10.47
CA ASP A 515 -28.52 -6.19 -11.26
C ASP A 515 -28.34 -6.41 -12.78
N LEU A 516 -27.24 -7.07 -13.21
CA LEU A 516 -26.94 -7.27 -14.62
C LEU A 516 -27.71 -8.45 -15.21
N VAL A 517 -28.26 -8.24 -16.40
CA VAL A 517 -28.93 -9.29 -17.19
C VAL A 517 -28.29 -9.38 -18.57
N TRP A 518 -28.06 -10.60 -19.06
CA TRP A 518 -27.67 -10.85 -20.44
C TRP A 518 -28.90 -11.21 -21.27
N SER A 519 -29.05 -10.56 -22.43
CA SER A 519 -30.12 -10.86 -23.38
C SER A 519 -29.54 -11.59 -24.58
N GLU A 520 -29.84 -12.88 -24.73
CA GLU A 520 -29.42 -13.68 -25.88
C GLU A 520 -29.98 -13.12 -27.20
N LYS A 521 -31.22 -12.61 -27.19
CA LYS A 521 -31.89 -12.06 -28.37
C LYS A 521 -31.17 -10.85 -28.94
N THR A 522 -30.69 -9.96 -28.06
CA THR A 522 -30.02 -8.72 -28.47
C THR A 522 -28.50 -8.81 -28.38
N ARG A 523 -27.98 -9.91 -27.82
CA ARG A 523 -26.56 -10.10 -27.47
C ARG A 523 -25.99 -8.88 -26.74
N ALA A 524 -26.70 -8.44 -25.69
CA ALA A 524 -26.34 -7.23 -24.95
C ALA A 524 -26.58 -7.41 -23.44
N PHE A 525 -25.85 -6.63 -22.65
CA PHE A 525 -26.02 -6.50 -21.21
C PHE A 525 -27.06 -5.42 -20.92
N ASP A 526 -27.96 -5.69 -19.97
CA ASP A 526 -28.89 -4.71 -19.41
C ASP A 526 -28.56 -4.46 -17.94
N LEU A 527 -28.52 -3.20 -17.56
CA LEU A 527 -28.41 -2.75 -16.17
C LEU A 527 -29.46 -1.66 -15.94
N LYS A 528 -30.51 -2.01 -15.19
CA LYS A 528 -31.62 -1.08 -14.85
C LYS A 528 -32.22 -0.38 -16.08
N GLY A 529 -32.41 -1.11 -17.17
CA GLY A 529 -32.99 -0.62 -18.42
C GLY A 529 -32.03 0.14 -19.33
N ARG A 530 -30.75 0.31 -18.94
CA ARG A 530 -29.69 0.75 -19.85
C ARG A 530 -29.00 -0.45 -20.47
N ARG A 531 -28.72 -0.39 -21.76
CA ARG A 531 -28.08 -1.48 -22.51
C ARG A 531 -26.65 -1.15 -22.90
N ALA A 532 -25.79 -2.16 -22.91
CA ALA A 532 -24.43 -2.10 -23.45
C ALA A 532 -24.10 -3.36 -24.26
N ASP A 533 -23.30 -3.22 -25.31
CA ASP A 533 -22.84 -4.31 -26.17
C ASP A 533 -21.75 -5.16 -25.48
N ALA A 534 -20.97 -4.56 -24.57
CA ALA A 534 -19.93 -5.26 -23.83
C ALA A 534 -19.90 -4.91 -22.34
N LEU A 535 -19.35 -5.83 -21.56
CA LEU A 535 -19.10 -5.68 -20.12
C LEU A 535 -17.63 -5.97 -19.80
N PHE A 536 -16.99 -5.06 -19.07
CA PHE A 536 -15.76 -5.31 -18.33
C PHE A 536 -16.09 -5.38 -16.84
N ALA A 537 -15.76 -6.51 -16.22
CA ALA A 537 -15.96 -6.78 -14.81
C ALA A 537 -14.59 -7.03 -14.14
N PRO A 538 -13.87 -5.95 -13.76
CA PRO A 538 -12.61 -6.07 -13.04
C PRO A 538 -12.77 -6.97 -11.80
N ARG A 539 -11.76 -7.81 -11.55
CA ARG A 539 -11.76 -8.73 -10.41
C ARG A 539 -11.81 -7.97 -9.09
N ARG A 540 -12.51 -8.55 -8.10
CA ARG A 540 -12.65 -7.97 -6.76
C ARG A 540 -11.64 -8.61 -5.80
N LEU A 541 -11.02 -7.80 -4.94
CA LEU A 541 -10.22 -8.31 -3.83
C LEU A 541 -11.11 -9.06 -2.85
N THR A 542 -10.74 -10.27 -2.47
CA THR A 542 -11.43 -11.03 -1.44
C THR A 542 -10.44 -11.93 -0.70
N SER A 543 -10.58 -12.05 0.61
CA SER A 543 -9.86 -13.05 1.40
C SER A 543 -10.45 -14.45 1.24
N ASP A 544 -11.68 -14.56 0.76
CA ASP A 544 -12.42 -15.83 0.72
C ASP A 544 -11.79 -16.87 -0.23
N SER A 545 -10.95 -16.42 -1.16
CA SER A 545 -10.17 -17.30 -2.04
C SER A 545 -8.79 -17.68 -1.49
N ASP A 546 -8.41 -17.21 -0.30
CA ASP A 546 -7.16 -17.57 0.40
C ASP A 546 -7.32 -18.88 1.19
N ARG A 547 -7.42 -20.02 0.46
CA ARG A 547 -7.65 -21.36 1.04
C ARG A 547 -6.64 -21.70 2.15
N LEU A 548 -5.35 -21.48 1.90
CA LEU A 548 -4.29 -21.75 2.87
C LEU A 548 -4.43 -20.84 4.11
N GLY A 549 -4.78 -19.57 3.92
CA GLY A 549 -5.05 -18.64 5.00
C GLY A 549 -6.16 -19.14 5.92
N HIS A 550 -7.30 -19.55 5.36
CA HIS A 550 -8.38 -20.11 6.16
C HIS A 550 -7.95 -21.34 6.97
N ARG A 551 -7.17 -22.26 6.38
CA ARG A 551 -6.65 -23.45 7.08
C ARG A 551 -5.69 -23.15 8.22
N ILE A 552 -4.82 -22.15 8.05
CA ILE A 552 -3.94 -21.68 9.12
C ILE A 552 -4.79 -21.12 10.27
N LEU A 553 -5.79 -20.30 9.96
CA LEU A 553 -6.61 -19.62 10.97
C LEU A 553 -7.59 -20.56 11.70
N GLU A 554 -8.00 -21.66 11.06
CA GLU A 554 -8.77 -22.74 11.70
C GLU A 554 -7.97 -23.42 12.83
N GLN A 555 -6.65 -23.48 12.72
CA GLN A 555 -5.74 -24.14 13.69
C GLN A 555 -5.03 -23.14 14.63
N ALA A 556 -5.17 -21.84 14.36
CA ALA A 556 -4.61 -20.80 15.21
C ALA A 556 -5.51 -20.50 16.42
N ARG A 557 -4.90 -20.08 17.52
CA ARG A 557 -5.56 -19.63 18.74
C ARG A 557 -6.47 -18.45 18.45
N GLN A 558 -7.69 -18.53 18.97
CA GLN A 558 -8.68 -17.49 18.84
C GLN A 558 -8.90 -16.75 20.18
N SER A 559 -8.90 -15.42 20.15
CA SER A 559 -9.46 -14.58 21.21
C SER A 559 -10.88 -14.20 20.83
N VAL A 560 -11.88 -14.53 21.66
CA VAL A 560 -13.30 -14.22 21.41
C VAL A 560 -13.71 -14.59 19.97
N GLY A 561 -13.40 -15.83 19.54
CA GLY A 561 -13.74 -16.35 18.22
C GLY A 561 -12.96 -15.77 17.02
N LYS A 562 -11.85 -15.04 17.23
CA LYS A 562 -10.99 -14.53 16.15
C LYS A 562 -9.49 -14.78 16.39
N PRO A 563 -8.70 -15.14 15.38
CA PRO A 563 -7.25 -15.33 15.50
C PRO A 563 -6.53 -14.05 15.93
N THR A 564 -5.46 -14.20 16.72
CA THR A 564 -4.61 -13.07 17.18
C THR A 564 -3.22 -13.19 16.57
N TRP A 565 -2.84 -12.23 15.72
CA TRP A 565 -1.47 -12.11 15.22
C TRP A 565 -0.57 -11.47 16.28
N HIS A 566 0.64 -12.00 16.38
CA HIS A 566 1.73 -11.54 17.22
C HIS A 566 2.79 -10.83 16.37
N LYS A 567 3.82 -10.29 17.05
CA LYS A 567 4.96 -9.62 16.41
C LYS A 567 5.56 -10.50 15.30
N GLY A 568 5.87 -9.89 14.16
CA GLY A 568 6.36 -10.59 12.97
C GLY A 568 5.28 -11.33 12.18
N ARG A 569 3.99 -11.00 12.39
CA ARG A 569 2.84 -11.72 11.80
C ARG A 569 2.81 -13.21 12.15
N LEU A 570 3.33 -13.53 13.33
CA LEU A 570 3.31 -14.89 13.88
C LEU A 570 1.94 -15.19 14.49
N LEU A 571 1.61 -16.47 14.54
CA LEU A 571 0.39 -16.98 15.14
C LEU A 571 0.74 -18.03 16.19
N LYS A 572 -0.18 -18.27 17.12
CA LYS A 572 -0.08 -19.33 18.11
C LYS A 572 -1.15 -20.37 17.89
N ASN A 573 -0.93 -21.62 18.29
CA ASN A 573 -1.97 -22.66 18.38
C ASN A 573 -2.80 -22.49 19.66
N GLU A 574 -3.87 -23.28 19.82
CA GLU A 574 -4.75 -23.23 21.00
C GLU A 574 -4.00 -23.42 22.34
N GLN A 575 -2.91 -24.17 22.34
CA GLN A 575 -2.02 -24.42 23.48
C GLN A 575 -1.11 -23.22 23.81
N GLY A 576 -1.05 -22.20 22.94
CA GLY A 576 -0.26 -20.98 23.13
C GLY A 576 1.17 -21.05 22.61
N GLU A 577 1.50 -22.08 21.82
CA GLU A 577 2.79 -22.29 21.17
C GLU A 577 2.79 -21.62 19.79
N TYR A 578 3.92 -21.06 19.36
CA TYR A 578 4.01 -20.45 18.04
C TYR A 578 4.00 -21.50 16.94
N ILE A 579 3.12 -21.33 15.95
CA ILE A 579 3.16 -22.13 14.73
C ILE A 579 4.27 -21.59 13.81
N HIS A 580 5.01 -22.48 13.16
CA HIS A 580 6.11 -22.17 12.25
C HIS A 580 5.61 -21.67 10.89
N VAL A 581 4.82 -20.60 10.94
CA VAL A 581 4.20 -19.92 9.80
C VAL A 581 4.33 -18.41 10.00
N ILE A 582 4.83 -17.69 8.97
CA ILE A 582 4.69 -16.23 8.88
C ILE A 582 3.63 -15.93 7.82
N ASP A 583 2.56 -15.23 8.22
CA ASP A 583 1.50 -14.83 7.29
C ASP A 583 1.81 -13.48 6.61
N LEU A 584 2.28 -13.56 5.37
CA LEU A 584 2.52 -12.42 4.48
C LEU A 584 1.43 -12.35 3.38
N GLY A 585 0.36 -13.15 3.48
CA GLY A 585 -0.71 -13.19 2.50
C GLY A 585 -1.80 -12.18 2.82
N SER A 586 -3.03 -12.43 2.36
CA SER A 586 -4.08 -11.41 2.41
C SER A 586 -4.56 -11.08 3.83
N ILE A 587 -4.69 -12.06 4.73
CA ILE A 587 -5.47 -11.93 5.98
C ILE A 587 -4.66 -11.34 7.15
N GLY A 588 -5.08 -10.20 7.70
CA GLY A 588 -4.57 -9.62 8.95
C GLY A 588 -5.71 -9.39 9.96
N HIS A 589 -5.42 -8.86 11.16
CA HIS A 589 -6.30 -8.59 12.31
C HIS A 589 -7.81 -8.34 12.04
N GLY A 590 -8.54 -9.35 11.57
CA GLY A 590 -9.94 -9.25 11.14
C GLY A 590 -10.22 -8.61 9.76
N ILE A 591 -9.24 -8.10 9.00
CA ILE A 591 -9.35 -7.61 7.59
C ILE A 591 -8.01 -7.85 6.85
N GLN A 592 -8.04 -7.77 5.52
CA GLN A 592 -6.86 -7.76 4.66
C GLN A 592 -5.72 -6.80 5.09
N TRP A 593 -4.47 -7.26 5.09
CA TRP A 593 -3.25 -6.44 5.21
C TRP A 593 -3.13 -5.45 4.03
N PHE A 594 -3.00 -4.14 4.28
CA PHE A 594 -3.02 -3.12 3.22
C PHE A 594 -1.78 -3.11 2.33
N ASP A 595 -0.64 -3.44 2.92
CA ASP A 595 0.64 -3.53 2.25
C ASP A 595 0.70 -4.71 1.27
N THR A 596 -0.26 -5.64 1.28
CA THR A 596 -0.33 -6.74 0.29
C THR A 596 -0.75 -6.27 -1.09
N ASN A 597 -1.38 -5.10 -1.17
CA ASN A 597 -1.82 -4.50 -2.43
C ASN A 597 -0.75 -3.59 -3.06
N ALA A 598 0.38 -3.40 -2.39
CA ALA A 598 1.43 -2.48 -2.75
C ALA A 598 2.77 -3.18 -2.95
N ASN A 599 3.39 -2.99 -4.11
CA ASN A 599 4.75 -3.49 -4.34
C ASN A 599 5.74 -2.87 -3.35
N GLN A 600 5.65 -1.55 -3.12
CA GLN A 600 6.44 -0.83 -2.11
C GLN A 600 6.34 -1.46 -0.70
N GLY A 601 5.14 -1.91 -0.31
CA GLY A 601 4.94 -2.58 0.97
C GLY A 601 5.79 -3.85 1.11
N SER A 602 6.07 -4.53 0.00
CA SER A 602 6.99 -5.67 -0.06
C SER A 602 8.43 -5.22 0.16
N TYR A 603 8.87 -4.15 -0.51
CA TYR A 603 10.22 -3.59 -0.36
C TYR A 603 10.54 -3.08 1.04
N GLU A 604 9.53 -2.62 1.79
CA GLU A 604 9.70 -2.22 3.19
C GLU A 604 9.67 -3.40 4.18
N LEU A 605 9.04 -4.52 3.82
CA LEU A 605 8.82 -5.66 4.71
C LEU A 605 9.82 -6.80 4.51
N MET A 606 10.15 -7.13 3.26
CA MET A 606 10.97 -8.31 2.93
C MET A 606 12.37 -8.31 3.55
N PRO A 607 13.07 -7.17 3.72
CA PRO A 607 14.38 -7.21 4.40
C PRO A 607 14.28 -7.67 5.86
N THR A 608 13.26 -7.21 6.57
CA THR A 608 12.96 -7.64 7.94
C THR A 608 12.63 -9.13 7.99
N VAL A 609 11.73 -9.61 7.12
CA VAL A 609 11.34 -11.03 7.05
C VAL A 609 12.54 -11.91 6.68
N THR A 610 13.37 -11.47 5.74
CA THR A 610 14.59 -12.18 5.34
C THR A 610 15.53 -12.38 6.51
N ASN A 611 15.78 -11.32 7.30
CA ASN A 611 16.61 -11.41 8.49
C ASN A 611 16.01 -12.33 9.56
N MET A 612 14.69 -12.30 9.76
CA MET A 612 14.02 -13.26 10.65
C MET A 612 14.29 -14.70 10.22
N ILE A 613 14.12 -15.01 8.94
CA ILE A 613 14.31 -16.38 8.42
C ILE A 613 15.76 -16.82 8.51
N ILE A 614 16.73 -15.95 8.20
CA ILE A 614 18.16 -16.27 8.37
C ILE A 614 18.48 -16.67 9.82
N ILE A 615 17.92 -15.96 10.81
CA ILE A 615 18.09 -16.28 12.23
C ILE A 615 17.39 -17.61 12.57
N ILE A 616 16.12 -17.77 12.16
CA ILE A 616 15.32 -18.98 12.43
C ILE A 616 16.00 -20.23 11.87
N GLU A 617 16.43 -20.21 10.61
CA GLU A 617 17.12 -21.34 9.98
C GLU A 617 18.41 -21.70 10.71
N SER A 618 19.15 -20.70 11.19
CA SER A 618 20.41 -20.94 11.89
C SER A 618 20.19 -21.42 13.34
N LEU A 619 19.08 -21.06 13.98
CA LEU A 619 18.65 -21.66 15.24
C LEU A 619 18.28 -23.15 15.04
N ILE A 620 17.51 -23.47 14.00
CA ILE A 620 17.09 -24.84 13.67
C ILE A 620 18.29 -25.72 13.32
N SER A 621 19.23 -25.21 12.52
CA SER A 621 20.44 -25.95 12.11
C SER A 621 21.32 -26.33 13.31
N LYS A 622 21.28 -25.52 14.36
CA LYS A 622 21.95 -25.74 15.66
C LYS A 622 21.15 -26.59 16.65
N GLY A 623 19.94 -27.03 16.29
CA GLY A 623 19.12 -27.90 17.12
C GLY A 623 18.28 -27.19 18.17
N VAL A 624 18.02 -25.90 18.02
CA VAL A 624 17.07 -25.17 18.88
C VAL A 624 15.65 -25.64 18.57
N GLU A 625 14.96 -26.16 19.58
CA GLU A 625 13.61 -26.73 19.43
C GLU A 625 12.53 -25.67 19.20
N ARG A 626 12.69 -24.48 19.81
CA ARG A 626 11.72 -23.37 19.76
C ARG A 626 12.34 -22.09 19.19
N PRO A 627 12.71 -22.08 17.90
CA PRO A 627 13.44 -20.96 17.28
C PRO A 627 12.65 -19.64 17.28
N LEU A 628 11.32 -19.69 17.26
CA LEU A 628 10.47 -18.50 17.32
C LEU A 628 10.46 -17.84 18.69
N ASP A 629 10.54 -18.63 19.77
CA ASP A 629 10.64 -18.08 21.13
C ASP A 629 11.98 -17.35 21.30
N GLU A 630 13.08 -17.97 20.86
CA GLU A 630 14.42 -17.34 20.89
C GLU A 630 14.49 -16.06 20.04
N LEU A 631 13.86 -16.04 18.85
CA LEU A 631 13.77 -14.83 18.04
C LEU A 631 13.06 -13.69 18.79
N LEU A 632 11.98 -14.01 19.51
CA LEU A 632 11.23 -13.03 20.29
C LEU A 632 11.98 -12.59 21.55
N GLU A 633 12.76 -13.47 22.17
CA GLU A 633 13.67 -13.11 23.26
C GLU A 633 14.75 -12.13 22.77
N LEU A 634 15.40 -12.41 21.64
CA LEU A 634 16.36 -11.49 21.01
C LEU A 634 15.72 -10.12 20.71
N TYR A 635 14.48 -10.12 20.23
CA TYR A 635 13.74 -8.88 20.00
C TYR A 635 13.41 -8.14 21.31
N ASN A 636 12.92 -8.85 22.33
CA ASN A 636 12.62 -8.24 23.62
C ASN A 636 13.87 -7.63 24.27
N ALA A 637 15.04 -8.24 24.05
CA ALA A 637 16.32 -7.74 24.54
C ALA A 637 16.77 -6.42 23.87
N VAL A 638 16.25 -6.09 22.68
CA VAL A 638 16.57 -4.82 21.98
C VAL A 638 15.47 -3.76 22.13
N LEU A 639 14.37 -4.08 22.81
CA LEU A 639 13.33 -3.10 23.10
C LEU A 639 13.82 -2.05 24.13
N PRO A 640 13.32 -0.81 24.05
CA PRO A 640 13.62 0.18 25.08
C PRO A 640 13.07 -0.23 26.45
N ALA A 641 13.69 0.29 27.50
CA ALA A 641 13.08 0.28 28.81
C ALA A 641 11.74 1.05 28.78
N GLY A 642 10.76 0.57 29.55
CA GLY A 642 9.44 1.23 29.63
C GLY A 642 9.54 2.69 30.10
N GLU A 643 10.51 3.02 30.94
CA GLU A 643 10.77 4.38 31.40
C GLU A 643 11.20 5.31 30.25
N ASP A 644 12.09 4.85 29.36
CA ASP A 644 12.55 5.61 28.20
C ASP A 644 11.41 5.87 27.20
N PHE A 645 10.60 4.84 26.96
CA PHE A 645 9.41 4.96 26.12
C PHE A 645 8.43 5.99 26.70
N ASN A 646 8.12 5.87 27.99
CA ASN A 646 7.18 6.78 28.68
C ASN A 646 7.71 8.21 28.73
N ALA A 647 9.03 8.39 28.89
CA ALA A 647 9.67 9.70 28.85
C ALA A 647 9.48 10.38 27.48
N GLN A 648 9.71 9.66 26.37
CA GLN A 648 9.45 10.18 25.02
C GLN A 648 7.96 10.45 24.81
N ALA A 649 7.07 9.56 25.25
CA ALA A 649 5.63 9.73 25.11
C ALA A 649 5.13 10.97 25.85
N LYS A 650 5.67 11.26 27.04
CA LYS A 650 5.32 12.46 27.82
C LYS A 650 5.72 13.77 27.14
N GLN A 651 6.84 13.78 26.41
CA GLN A 651 7.26 14.98 25.66
C GLN A 651 6.24 15.41 24.59
N LEU A 652 5.38 14.49 24.15
CA LEU A 652 4.34 14.73 23.14
C LEU A 652 3.03 15.32 23.71
N GLU A 653 2.92 15.52 25.03
CA GLU A 653 1.76 16.15 25.65
C GLU A 653 1.52 17.58 25.12
N LYS A 654 2.58 18.40 25.08
CA LYS A 654 2.49 19.78 24.58
C LYS A 654 2.12 19.82 23.08
N PRO A 655 2.75 19.04 22.19
CA PRO A 655 2.30 18.88 20.81
C PRO A 655 0.82 18.47 20.70
N TYR A 656 0.37 17.49 21.47
CA TYR A 656 -1.03 17.03 21.45
C TYR A 656 -2.00 18.15 21.85
N ARG A 657 -1.75 18.80 22.99
CA ARG A 657 -2.57 19.92 23.47
C ARG A 657 -2.64 21.04 22.44
N ASN A 658 -1.52 21.32 21.77
CA ASN A 658 -1.47 22.34 20.73
C ASN A 658 -2.28 21.96 19.47
N LEU A 659 -2.24 20.68 19.07
CA LEU A 659 -3.03 20.14 17.96
C LEU A 659 -4.53 20.18 18.26
N THR A 660 -4.93 19.69 19.44
CA THR A 660 -6.35 19.71 19.85
C THR A 660 -6.86 21.15 19.91
N HIS A 661 -6.07 22.07 20.46
CA HIS A 661 -6.41 23.49 20.47
C HIS A 661 -6.56 24.07 19.06
N LEU A 662 -5.72 23.67 18.10
CA LEU A 662 -5.83 24.08 16.70
C LEU A 662 -7.14 23.59 16.07
N ILE A 663 -7.51 22.33 16.29
CA ILE A 663 -8.76 21.75 15.76
C ILE A 663 -9.98 22.47 16.36
N LEU A 664 -10.03 22.61 17.68
CA LEU A 664 -11.13 23.29 18.37
C LEU A 664 -11.22 24.76 17.95
N PHE A 665 -10.08 25.45 17.83
CA PHE A 665 -10.02 26.82 17.32
C PHE A 665 -10.55 26.90 15.89
N ALA A 666 -10.18 25.97 15.00
CA ALA A 666 -10.70 25.95 13.63
C ALA A 666 -12.22 25.81 13.60
N ARG A 667 -12.80 24.91 14.41
CA ARG A 667 -14.27 24.75 14.55
C ARG A 667 -14.93 26.05 15.02
N LEU A 668 -14.33 26.73 16.01
CA LEU A 668 -14.79 28.03 16.52
C LEU A 668 -14.75 29.10 15.42
N ILE A 669 -13.62 29.24 14.71
CA ILE A 669 -13.45 30.21 13.63
C ILE A 669 -14.46 29.97 12.51
N GLU A 670 -14.70 28.71 12.14
CA GLU A 670 -15.65 28.37 11.08
C GLU A 670 -17.08 28.80 11.44
N LYS A 671 -17.50 28.57 12.68
CA LYS A 671 -18.82 28.97 13.21
C LYS A 671 -18.97 30.49 13.27
N VAL A 672 -18.00 31.20 13.83
CA VAL A 672 -18.09 32.64 14.10
C VAL A 672 -17.82 33.48 12.85
N TYR A 673 -16.77 33.16 12.09
CA TYR A 673 -16.27 34.04 11.03
C TYR A 673 -16.57 33.54 9.61
N GLY A 674 -16.94 32.27 9.45
CA GLY A 674 -17.37 31.70 8.18
C GLY A 674 -16.43 32.01 7.01
N LYS A 675 -16.81 32.94 6.12
CA LYS A 675 -16.00 33.30 4.93
C LYS A 675 -14.64 33.92 5.25
N ARG A 676 -14.43 34.40 6.48
CA ARG A 676 -13.13 34.92 6.97
C ARG A 676 -12.29 33.84 7.67
N PHE A 677 -12.66 32.56 7.52
CA PHE A 677 -11.98 31.44 8.16
C PHE A 677 -10.45 31.47 7.97
N ALA A 678 -9.99 31.45 6.71
CA ALA A 678 -8.55 31.40 6.42
C ALA A 678 -7.78 32.63 6.96
N GLU A 679 -8.40 33.82 6.92
CA GLU A 679 -7.81 35.05 7.48
C GLU A 679 -7.59 34.91 8.99
N LYS A 680 -8.61 34.44 9.70
CA LYS A 680 -8.58 34.28 11.16
C LYS A 680 -7.70 33.13 11.63
N MET A 681 -7.65 32.03 10.87
CA MET A 681 -6.66 30.98 11.09
C MET A 681 -5.24 31.54 10.97
N ARG A 682 -4.93 32.35 9.94
CA ARG A 682 -3.60 32.98 9.79
C ARG A 682 -3.28 34.00 10.89
N GLN A 683 -4.27 34.61 11.52
CA GLN A 683 -4.05 35.43 12.73
C GLN A 683 -3.73 34.53 13.95
N GLY A 684 -4.33 33.35 14.04
CA GLY A 684 -4.12 32.35 15.09
C GLY A 684 -3.11 31.25 14.74
N LYS A 685 -1.96 31.58 14.13
CA LYS A 685 -0.93 30.58 13.74
C LYS A 685 -0.36 29.83 14.94
N THR A 686 0.01 30.54 16.00
CA THR A 686 0.54 29.93 17.23
C THR A 686 -0.54 29.78 18.29
N PHE A 687 -0.25 29.01 19.33
CA PHE A 687 -1.15 28.85 20.47
C PHE A 687 -1.55 30.21 21.07
N GLU A 688 -0.58 31.06 21.37
CA GLU A 688 -0.78 32.38 21.97
C GLU A 688 -1.55 33.31 21.02
N ALA A 689 -1.35 33.15 19.71
CA ALA A 689 -2.06 33.93 18.72
C ALA A 689 -3.53 33.51 18.61
N ARG A 690 -3.85 32.21 18.76
CA ARG A 690 -5.23 31.73 18.86
C ARG A 690 -5.92 32.31 20.08
N GLU A 691 -5.27 32.29 21.23
CA GLU A 691 -5.80 32.86 22.48
C GLU A 691 -6.13 34.35 22.33
N ARG A 692 -5.27 35.12 21.66
CA ARG A 692 -5.57 36.54 21.35
C ARG A 692 -6.79 36.69 20.46
N VAL A 693 -6.95 35.83 19.46
CA VAL A 693 -8.13 35.87 18.58
C VAL A 693 -9.41 35.48 19.34
N ILE A 694 -9.34 34.49 20.22
CA ILE A 694 -10.46 34.06 21.09
C ILE A 694 -10.85 35.18 22.06
N ALA A 695 -9.87 35.84 22.69
CA ALA A 695 -10.12 36.94 23.62
C ALA A 695 -10.91 38.09 22.97
N LEU A 696 -10.64 38.40 21.69
CA LEU A 696 -11.40 39.39 20.93
C LEU A 696 -12.87 39.00 20.66
N MET A 697 -13.21 37.71 20.79
CA MET A 697 -14.60 37.24 20.62
C MET A 697 -15.39 37.31 21.93
N VAL A 698 -14.74 37.26 23.09
CA VAL A 698 -15.40 37.28 24.40
C VAL A 698 -16.25 38.54 24.56
N ASP A 699 -15.75 39.67 24.04
CA ASP A 699 -16.44 40.97 24.09
C ASP A 699 -17.57 41.11 23.03
N ASN A 700 -17.80 40.10 22.19
CA ASN A 700 -18.88 40.13 21.20
C ASN A 700 -20.19 39.63 21.82
N PRO A 701 -21.22 40.48 21.99
CA PRO A 701 -22.46 40.10 22.68
C PRO A 701 -23.38 39.19 21.85
N GLU A 702 -23.04 38.86 20.61
CA GLU A 702 -23.88 38.00 19.76
C GLU A 702 -24.08 36.59 20.39
N PRO A 703 -25.33 36.13 20.62
CA PRO A 703 -25.59 34.86 21.29
C PRO A 703 -24.95 33.63 20.61
N SER A 704 -24.89 33.62 19.27
CA SER A 704 -24.25 32.54 18.50
C SER A 704 -22.74 32.47 18.72
N VAL A 705 -22.09 33.61 18.95
CA VAL A 705 -20.65 33.68 19.25
C VAL A 705 -20.40 33.17 20.67
N GLN A 706 -21.21 33.60 21.62
CA GLN A 706 -21.13 33.15 23.01
C GLN A 706 -21.40 31.65 23.15
N GLN A 707 -22.35 31.11 22.39
CA GLN A 707 -22.59 29.66 22.33
C GLN A 707 -21.37 28.92 21.77
N ALA A 708 -20.79 29.38 20.66
CA ALA A 708 -19.62 28.75 20.07
C ALA A 708 -18.39 28.79 21.00
N LEU A 709 -18.22 29.87 21.77
CA LEU A 709 -17.19 29.99 22.80
C LEU A 709 -17.42 29.01 23.95
N ALA A 710 -18.66 28.88 24.44
CA ALA A 710 -19.00 27.93 25.50
C ALA A 710 -18.73 26.48 25.07
N GLU A 711 -19.05 26.13 23.82
CA GLU A 711 -18.73 24.82 23.23
C GLU A 711 -17.21 24.60 23.15
N PHE A 712 -16.44 25.59 22.65
CA PHE A 712 -14.98 25.53 22.61
C PHE A 712 -14.37 25.34 24.01
N GLU A 713 -14.80 26.11 25.01
CA GLU A 713 -14.30 26.01 26.38
C GLU A 713 -14.65 24.65 27.00
N GLY A 714 -15.86 24.14 26.76
CA GLY A 714 -16.29 22.82 27.21
C GLY A 714 -15.39 21.72 26.65
N ASP A 715 -15.17 21.71 25.33
CA ASP A 715 -14.31 20.74 24.68
C ASP A 715 -12.85 20.87 25.13
N TRP A 716 -12.35 22.09 25.28
CA TRP A 716 -10.96 22.34 25.69
C TRP A 716 -10.69 21.90 27.13
N ARG A 717 -11.61 22.14 28.06
CA ARG A 717 -11.48 21.69 29.46
C ARG A 717 -11.48 20.16 29.58
N ASN A 718 -12.14 19.48 28.65
CA ASN A 718 -12.20 18.02 28.60
C ASN A 718 -11.01 17.39 27.84
N CYS A 719 -10.13 18.20 27.24
CA CYS A 719 -8.95 17.71 26.55
C CYS A 719 -7.99 17.05 27.54
N LYS A 720 -7.78 15.74 27.38
CA LYS A 720 -6.79 14.96 28.13
C LYS A 720 -5.83 14.30 27.18
N TYR A 721 -4.54 14.35 27.52
CA TYR A 721 -3.53 13.54 26.89
C TYR A 721 -3.41 12.23 27.65
N ASP A 722 -3.61 11.12 26.95
CA ASP A 722 -3.58 9.75 27.48
C ASP A 722 -2.82 8.88 26.48
N PRO A 723 -1.48 8.87 26.52
CA PRO A 723 -0.70 8.08 25.59
C PRO A 723 -0.83 6.59 25.91
N ILE A 724 -0.83 5.76 24.88
CA ILE A 724 -0.73 4.30 25.01
C ILE A 724 0.63 3.91 25.61
N ASP A 725 0.64 2.80 26.34
CA ASP A 725 1.87 2.22 26.88
C ASP A 725 2.69 1.46 25.82
N LEU A 726 3.92 1.07 26.19
CA LEU A 726 4.84 0.31 25.35
C LEU A 726 4.22 -1.01 24.86
N GLN A 727 3.48 -1.71 25.71
CA GLN A 727 2.89 -3.01 25.38
C GLN A 727 1.82 -2.86 24.28
N LYS A 728 0.93 -1.87 24.43
CA LYS A 728 -0.09 -1.54 23.44
C LYS A 728 0.54 -1.01 22.16
N PHE A 729 1.59 -0.21 22.25
CA PHE A 729 2.32 0.30 21.09
C PHE A 729 3.02 -0.81 20.28
N GLU A 730 3.71 -1.74 20.94
CA GLU A 730 4.33 -2.88 20.26
C GLU A 730 3.28 -3.85 19.70
N LYS A 731 2.15 -4.00 20.38
CA LYS A 731 0.99 -4.73 19.83
C LYS A 731 0.46 -4.05 18.56
N MET A 732 0.29 -2.73 18.55
CA MET A 732 -0.17 -1.97 17.39
C MET A 732 0.80 -2.00 16.21
N THR A 733 2.07 -2.36 16.42
CA THR A 733 3.08 -2.45 15.37
C THR A 733 3.37 -3.93 15.08
N PRO A 734 2.57 -4.61 14.23
CA PRO A 734 2.59 -6.07 14.11
C PRO A 734 3.89 -6.61 13.49
N ASP A 735 4.69 -5.75 12.87
CA ASP A 735 5.96 -6.09 12.23
C ASP A 735 7.16 -5.60 13.04
N PHE A 736 8.27 -6.32 12.95
CA PHE A 736 9.54 -5.83 13.51
C PHE A 736 10.02 -4.61 12.72
N LEU A 737 10.62 -3.66 13.42
CA LEU A 737 11.31 -2.56 12.76
C LEU A 737 12.65 -3.04 12.21
N PRO A 738 13.11 -2.52 11.06
CA PRO A 738 14.43 -2.84 10.53
C PRO A 738 15.56 -2.64 11.55
N MET A 739 15.52 -1.55 12.33
CA MET A 739 16.53 -1.27 13.36
C MET A 739 16.54 -2.31 14.49
N HIS A 740 15.37 -2.81 14.90
CA HIS A 740 15.28 -3.84 15.94
C HIS A 740 15.78 -5.19 15.40
N MET A 741 15.46 -5.52 14.15
CA MET A 741 15.96 -6.75 13.54
C MET A 741 17.47 -6.73 13.31
N GLU A 742 18.02 -5.58 12.91
CA GLU A 742 19.46 -5.44 12.75
C GLU A 742 20.18 -5.56 14.11
N ALA A 743 19.65 -4.95 15.16
CA ALA A 743 20.17 -5.12 16.53
C ALA A 743 20.08 -6.59 16.99
N ALA A 744 18.94 -7.25 16.75
CA ALA A 744 18.75 -8.67 17.08
C ALA A 744 19.71 -9.57 16.29
N LYS A 745 19.97 -9.28 15.00
CA LYS A 745 20.94 -9.98 14.15
C LYS A 745 22.38 -9.79 14.66
N LYS A 746 22.73 -8.60 15.12
CA LYS A 746 24.04 -8.33 15.76
C LYS A 746 24.21 -9.11 17.06
N LEU A 747 23.20 -9.15 17.92
CA LEU A 747 23.19 -9.99 19.13
C LEU A 747 23.36 -11.46 18.78
N TRP A 748 22.53 -11.96 17.86
CA TRP A 748 22.60 -13.34 17.36
C TRP A 748 24.00 -13.68 16.83
N THR A 749 24.59 -12.83 16.01
CA THR A 749 25.91 -13.09 15.39
C THR A 749 27.02 -13.17 16.45
N LYS A 750 26.99 -12.30 17.47
CA LYS A 750 27.93 -12.34 18.61
C LYS A 750 27.77 -13.61 19.46
N MET A 751 26.55 -14.12 19.58
CA MET A 751 26.28 -15.38 20.30
C MET A 751 26.70 -16.59 19.47
N ALA A 752 26.44 -16.54 18.16
CA ALA A 752 26.70 -17.62 17.21
C ALA A 752 28.18 -17.89 16.95
N SER A 753 29.07 -16.94 17.25
CA SER A 753 30.52 -17.05 17.10
C SER A 753 31.25 -17.70 18.29
N ARG A 754 30.54 -18.04 19.38
CA ARG A 754 31.10 -18.75 20.54
C ARG A 754 31.22 -20.25 20.26
N GLU A 755 32.29 -20.90 20.75
CA GLU A 755 32.52 -22.33 20.51
C GLU A 755 31.45 -23.22 21.20
N PRO A 756 31.09 -24.38 20.61
CA PRO A 756 30.00 -25.24 21.09
C PRO A 756 30.24 -25.96 22.43
N SER A 757 31.35 -25.71 23.13
CA SER A 757 31.77 -26.47 24.32
C SER A 757 31.15 -25.99 25.63
N ASP A 758 30.52 -24.82 25.66
CA ASP A 758 29.76 -24.38 26.83
C ASP A 758 28.31 -24.83 26.67
N SER A 759 27.83 -25.63 27.63
CA SER A 759 26.46 -26.13 27.69
C SER A 759 25.47 -25.03 27.33
N TYR A 760 24.80 -25.21 26.19
CA TYR A 760 23.83 -24.28 25.59
C TYR A 760 22.70 -23.96 26.58
N VAL A 761 22.87 -22.89 27.35
CA VAL A 761 21.82 -22.23 28.12
C VAL A 761 21.77 -20.80 27.61
N TRP A 762 20.88 -20.54 26.64
CA TRP A 762 20.65 -19.25 26.00
C TRP A 762 20.31 -18.12 27.02
N THR A 763 19.84 -18.48 28.21
CA THR A 763 19.08 -17.59 29.12
C THR A 763 19.88 -16.83 30.18
N LYS A 764 21.23 -16.82 30.18
CA LYS A 764 22.01 -16.17 31.27
C LYS A 764 23.06 -15.14 30.87
N THR A 765 23.24 -14.82 29.59
CA THR A 765 24.33 -13.92 29.15
C THR A 765 23.88 -12.63 28.47
N VAL A 766 22.57 -12.34 28.40
CA VAL A 766 22.05 -11.11 27.77
C VAL A 766 22.37 -9.87 28.62
N ASP A 767 22.44 -10.01 29.96
CA ASP A 767 22.74 -8.90 30.89
C ASP A 767 24.15 -8.29 30.76
N GLN A 768 25.01 -8.83 29.88
CA GLN A 768 26.41 -8.38 29.71
C GLN A 768 26.73 -7.79 28.33
N ILE A 769 25.76 -7.67 27.43
CA ILE A 769 26.00 -7.10 26.11
C ILE A 769 25.37 -5.72 26.05
N ASP A 770 26.17 -4.71 26.41
CA ASP A 770 25.86 -3.30 26.20
C ASP A 770 25.76 -3.05 24.68
N VAL A 771 24.54 -3.08 24.14
CA VAL A 771 24.29 -2.68 22.75
C VAL A 771 23.75 -1.27 22.80
N ASN A 772 24.64 -0.31 22.59
CA ASN A 772 24.22 1.06 22.44
C ASN A 772 23.50 1.22 21.10
N VAL A 773 22.16 1.24 21.14
CA VAL A 773 21.31 1.46 19.96
C VAL A 773 21.68 2.78 19.25
N SER A 774 22.33 3.75 19.92
CA SER A 774 22.79 4.99 19.28
C SER A 774 23.91 4.76 18.25
N GLU A 775 24.81 3.80 18.44
CA GLU A 775 25.88 3.49 17.46
C GLU A 775 25.31 2.86 16.18
N ILE A 776 24.17 2.16 16.27
CA ILE A 776 23.45 1.63 15.11
C ILE A 776 22.74 2.77 14.35
N VAL A 777 22.27 3.80 15.07
CA VAL A 777 21.68 5.01 14.47
C VAL A 777 22.76 5.85 13.76
N GLU A 778 23.96 5.96 14.32
CA GLU A 778 25.10 6.65 13.67
C GLU A 778 25.60 5.92 12.41
N MET A 779 25.75 4.59 12.42
CA MET A 779 26.06 3.83 11.20
C MET A 779 25.00 4.01 10.10
N GLN A 780 23.72 4.06 10.47
CA GLN A 780 22.67 4.35 9.49
C GLN A 780 22.77 5.76 8.93
N LEU A 781 23.25 6.76 9.68
CA LEU A 781 23.37 8.15 9.22
C LEU A 781 24.54 8.36 8.24
N ASP A 782 25.66 7.65 8.41
CA ASP A 782 26.86 7.78 7.57
C ASP A 782 26.81 6.97 6.26
N ASP A 783 26.08 5.84 6.21
CA ASP A 783 25.90 5.03 4.99
C ASP A 783 24.74 5.51 4.08
N PHE A 784 24.11 6.65 4.40
CA PHE A 784 23.05 7.26 3.60
C PHE A 784 23.58 8.16 2.46
N GLU A 785 24.43 7.63 1.57
CA GLU A 785 24.44 8.13 0.19
C GLU A 785 23.17 7.62 -0.52
N MET A 786 22.15 8.49 -0.54
CA MET A 786 20.81 8.33 -1.16
C MET A 786 20.56 7.09 -2.04
N PRO A 787 19.51 6.31 -1.71
CA PRO A 787 18.40 6.06 -2.62
C PRO A 787 17.35 7.15 -2.39
N ARG A 788 17.04 7.90 -3.45
CA ARG A 788 16.13 9.06 -3.44
C ARG A 788 14.77 8.68 -2.83
N MET A 789 14.41 9.35 -1.74
CA MET A 789 13.10 9.21 -1.10
C MET A 789 11.99 9.81 -1.97
N ASN A 790 11.38 8.98 -2.81
CA ASN A 790 10.10 9.26 -3.46
C ASN A 790 9.27 7.98 -3.46
N ARG A 791 8.52 7.75 -2.39
CA ARG A 791 7.87 6.46 -2.14
C ARG A 791 6.35 6.63 -2.10
N GLY A 792 5.76 6.47 -3.27
CA GLY A 792 4.31 6.41 -3.51
C GLY A 792 3.76 5.00 -3.39
N ALA A 793 2.93 4.73 -2.38
CA ALA A 793 2.18 3.49 -2.22
C ALA A 793 1.33 3.13 -3.46
N SER A 794 1.64 2.00 -4.11
CA SER A 794 0.76 1.39 -5.13
C SER A 794 -0.43 0.77 -4.42
N LEU A 795 -1.64 1.26 -4.64
CA LEU A 795 -2.84 0.66 -4.08
C LEU A 795 -3.84 0.43 -5.20
N ALA A 796 -3.90 -0.79 -5.74
CA ALA A 796 -4.97 -1.15 -6.66
C ALA A 796 -6.32 -1.08 -5.94
N GLY A 797 -7.31 -0.46 -6.59
CA GLY A 797 -8.54 0.06 -5.98
C GLY A 797 -9.38 -0.96 -5.21
N TYR A 798 -9.95 -0.48 -4.10
CA TYR A 798 -10.58 -1.28 -3.05
C TYR A 798 -12.08 -1.45 -3.23
N GLY A 799 -12.51 -2.71 -3.33
CA GLY A 799 -13.89 -3.14 -3.09
C GLY A 799 -13.95 -4.12 -1.93
N LEU A 800 -13.76 -3.65 -0.69
CA LEU A 800 -13.92 -4.50 0.50
C LEU A 800 -15.35 -5.07 0.55
N LYS A 801 -15.47 -6.34 0.99
CA LYS A 801 -16.76 -6.95 1.31
C LYS A 801 -17.40 -6.17 2.45
N SER A 802 -18.65 -5.73 2.27
CA SER A 802 -19.47 -5.27 3.38
C SER A 802 -19.71 -6.47 4.29
N VAL A 803 -18.96 -6.57 5.39
CA VAL A 803 -19.36 -7.45 6.48
C VAL A 803 -20.35 -6.66 7.33
N VAL A 804 -21.47 -7.31 7.63
CA VAL A 804 -22.61 -6.85 8.44
C VAL A 804 -23.72 -6.13 7.64
N SER A 805 -24.57 -6.93 6.98
CA SER A 805 -26.01 -6.67 7.03
C SER A 805 -26.49 -7.00 8.44
N VAL A 806 -26.72 -5.99 9.29
CA VAL A 806 -27.59 -6.20 10.45
C VAL A 806 -28.99 -6.27 9.84
N SER A 807 -29.49 -7.48 9.65
CA SER A 807 -30.91 -7.70 9.37
C SER A 807 -31.71 -7.02 10.48
N GLU A 808 -32.62 -6.14 10.08
CA GLU A 808 -33.70 -5.63 10.90
C GLU A 808 -34.39 -6.81 11.59
N VAL A 809 -34.25 -6.89 12.92
CA VAL A 809 -35.21 -7.65 13.72
C VAL A 809 -36.34 -6.70 14.00
N GLY A 810 -37.44 -6.89 13.26
CA GLY A 810 -38.69 -6.19 13.48
C GLY A 810 -39.41 -6.66 14.74
N ALA A 811 -40.28 -5.75 15.21
CA ALA A 811 -41.26 -5.83 16.29
C ALA A 811 -40.71 -5.78 17.73
#